data_AF-A0A8S0YU64-F1
#
_entry.id   AF-A0A8S0YU64-F1
#
_cell.length_a   1.000
_cell.length_b   1.000
_cell.length_c   1.000
_cell.angle_alpha   90.00
_cell.angle_beta   90.00
_cell.angle_gamma   90.00
#
_symmetry.space_group_name_H-M   'P 1'
#
loop_
_entity.id
_entity.type
_entity.pdbx_description
1 polymer ?
#
loop_
_entity_poly.entity_id
_entity_poly.type
_entity_poly.pdbx_seq_one_letter_code
_entity_poly.pdbx_strand_id
1 'polypeptide(L)'
;MSEEVQNDGSTKPAPLERESATPVAAAPPVHPAPAPPDHHDASTNVSQTSITQMTASSVPVGESSKWCCEVCTYENFPLSRRCTMCRSPKPVVNEDIFKLQDGASALPTPEVCGAEAVTERLKPLRISSPQGASASSVAKWPCPTCTYDNWPKSMKCAMCGSSNPGPNPSPTPTHKNTLGINDICNSQAASIHELEAAGRRSKRRATNTNTDWLWLQACLGVVEGEARCVEAYLASGGDPARALTPPEVALLNRASAFDAGHTLVHLAIRFQRQDILSTLLSRISGGGPGLKRSPSYIAPDLASGIRRHIASCIRYKKGSFPCRYINEFCTFYLPAEIEELPAPIQEQLFSELLDRDAQQTLEADPPLINWSLELTVRLGSRLYALWNRSAGDCLPDAVCQAAYGVFDRHNTLRTALAESLQHAQRSFYARWATWERAQAARLQYAPEDAQLRAEWTRLAAAAARPGAALQQLHVWALAHVLRRPLVVYGEDVVNSFRGDALGYARFRGLYLPLLCDADSCCKSPLALAYTRGHFSALVALDPAPPYIRPADAPPATAFLPLTDCDGKLMPVHFLTCDEMSDPEAVVRRWVSACVTGGGVLAARQALHARPLLQAQMLEEWLNHYRRLAQQTRGPFPPRLQAASAEFSSDADTDEE
;
A
#
# COMPACT_ATOMS: atom_id res chain seq x y z
N MET A 1 -67.54 38.30 39.75
CA MET A 1 -68.18 37.64 38.60
C MET A 1 -67.15 36.61 38.11
N SER A 2 -66.84 35.57 38.90
CA SER A 2 -67.70 34.53 39.52
C SER A 2 -67.89 33.36 38.54
N GLU A 3 -67.82 32.07 38.91
CA GLU A 3 -67.62 31.36 40.21
C GLU A 3 -66.41 30.37 40.08
N GLU A 4 -65.72 29.85 41.12
CA GLU A 4 -66.13 28.93 42.23
C GLU A 4 -66.50 27.50 41.71
N VAL A 5 -66.24 26.34 42.36
CA VAL A 5 -66.00 25.97 43.77
C VAL A 5 -64.93 24.85 43.94
N GLN A 6 -64.46 24.67 45.18
CA GLN A 6 -63.56 23.63 45.75
C GLN A 6 -64.19 22.19 45.73
N ASN A 7 -63.58 21.08 46.24
CA ASN A 7 -63.30 20.80 47.67
C ASN A 7 -62.44 19.53 47.92
N ASP A 8 -62.06 19.32 49.19
CA ASP A 8 -61.01 18.42 49.73
C ASP A 8 -61.55 17.27 50.63
N GLY A 9 -60.68 16.36 51.08
CA GLY A 9 -60.99 15.25 52.02
C GLY A 9 -59.90 14.13 52.01
N SER A 10 -58.97 13.97 52.97
CA SER A 10 -59.03 13.85 54.45
C SER A 10 -59.75 12.58 54.97
N THR A 11 -59.23 11.76 55.91
CA THR A 11 -58.00 11.80 56.74
C THR A 11 -57.55 10.40 57.24
N LYS A 12 -56.39 10.29 57.94
CA LYS A 12 -55.79 9.12 58.66
C LYS A 12 -56.63 8.67 59.91
N PRO A 13 -56.52 7.43 60.50
CA PRO A 13 -55.29 6.86 61.12
C PRO A 13 -55.14 5.29 61.19
N ALA A 14 -54.19 4.81 62.01
CA ALA A 14 -53.91 3.40 62.41
C ALA A 14 -54.53 3.10 63.83
N PRO A 15 -54.24 2.03 64.66
CA PRO A 15 -53.10 1.05 64.69
C PRO A 15 -53.42 -0.41 65.20
N LEU A 16 -52.37 -1.18 65.61
CA LEU A 16 -52.33 -2.40 66.49
C LEU A 16 -52.86 -3.76 65.96
N GLU A 17 -52.49 -4.97 66.45
CA GLU A 17 -51.22 -5.54 67.01
C GLU A 17 -51.36 -7.10 67.20
N ARG A 18 -50.25 -7.82 67.51
CA ARG A 18 -50.13 -9.22 68.03
C ARG A 18 -50.33 -10.39 67.02
N GLU A 19 -49.82 -11.61 67.23
CA GLU A 19 -49.19 -12.24 68.43
C GLU A 19 -48.01 -13.20 68.11
N SER A 20 -47.39 -13.79 69.14
CA SER A 20 -46.15 -14.62 69.17
C SER A 20 -46.42 -16.15 69.07
N ALA A 21 -45.50 -17.14 69.18
CA ALA A 21 -44.16 -17.20 69.79
C ALA A 21 -43.26 -18.44 69.39
N THR A 22 -41.92 -18.23 69.35
CA THR A 22 -40.79 -19.04 69.96
C THR A 22 -40.47 -20.51 69.56
N PRO A 23 -39.26 -21.08 69.85
CA PRO A 23 -38.02 -20.60 70.55
C PRO A 23 -36.73 -20.62 69.64
N VAL A 24 -35.44 -20.33 69.97
CA VAL A 24 -34.58 -20.13 71.19
C VAL A 24 -34.00 -21.44 71.79
N ALA A 25 -32.71 -21.68 72.15
CA ALA A 25 -31.39 -20.97 72.15
C ALA A 25 -30.26 -21.92 71.58
N ALA A 26 -28.93 -22.00 71.90
CA ALA A 26 -27.95 -21.40 72.85
C ALA A 26 -26.45 -21.63 72.38
N ALA A 27 -25.43 -21.12 73.11
CA ALA A 27 -23.96 -21.31 72.89
C ALA A 27 -23.13 -20.93 74.18
N PRO A 28 -21.77 -20.92 74.25
CA PRO A 28 -20.65 -21.74 73.70
C PRO A 28 -19.82 -22.45 74.84
N PRO A 29 -18.58 -23.04 74.67
CA PRO A 29 -17.29 -22.27 74.72
C PRO A 29 -15.97 -22.87 74.09
N VAL A 30 -14.99 -21.98 73.77
CA VAL A 30 -13.50 -22.08 73.91
C VAL A 30 -12.59 -23.04 73.06
N HIS A 31 -11.82 -22.43 72.12
CA HIS A 31 -10.38 -22.55 71.70
C HIS A 31 -9.60 -23.91 71.55
N PRO A 32 -8.44 -23.97 70.80
CA PRO A 32 -7.70 -22.92 70.06
C PRO A 32 -7.50 -23.18 68.54
N ALA A 33 -6.65 -22.36 67.87
CA ALA A 33 -6.41 -22.32 66.41
C ALA A 33 -5.29 -23.28 65.91
N PRO A 34 -5.08 -23.38 64.58
CA PRO A 34 -4.11 -22.48 63.92
C PRO A 34 -4.72 -21.57 62.82
N ALA A 35 -3.92 -20.62 62.32
CA ALA A 35 -4.38 -19.55 61.42
C ALA A 35 -4.46 -19.97 59.94
N PRO A 36 -5.35 -19.35 59.14
CA PRO A 36 -5.20 -19.33 57.68
C PRO A 36 -4.01 -18.44 57.27
N PRO A 37 -3.32 -18.72 56.16
CA PRO A 37 -2.22 -17.89 55.67
C PRO A 37 -2.71 -16.59 55.05
N ASP A 38 -1.85 -15.56 55.05
CA ASP A 38 -2.16 -14.23 54.55
C ASP A 38 -2.51 -14.17 53.05
N HIS A 39 -3.42 -13.26 52.71
CA HIS A 39 -3.62 -12.81 51.34
C HIS A 39 -2.39 -12.00 50.89
N HIS A 40 -1.55 -12.59 50.03
CA HIS A 40 -0.47 -11.88 49.35
C HIS A 40 -0.77 -11.69 47.87
N ASP A 41 -0.85 -10.43 47.45
CA ASP A 41 -0.85 -10.04 46.03
C ASP A 41 0.48 -10.41 45.37
N ALA A 42 0.47 -11.45 44.54
CA ALA A 42 1.65 -11.95 43.83
C ALA A 42 2.00 -11.09 42.61
N SER A 43 2.54 -9.89 42.85
CA SER A 43 3.16 -9.08 41.80
C SER A 43 4.50 -9.65 41.33
N THR A 44 4.80 -9.48 40.05
CA THR A 44 6.15 -9.43 39.47
C THR A 44 7.16 -10.51 39.89
N ASN A 45 7.15 -11.66 39.21
CA ASN A 45 8.36 -12.48 39.08
C ASN A 45 9.28 -11.88 37.99
N VAL A 46 10.04 -10.86 38.37
CA VAL A 46 11.20 -10.40 37.59
C VAL A 46 12.40 -11.26 38.00
N SER A 47 12.84 -12.16 37.10
CA SER A 47 14.05 -12.96 37.33
C SER A 47 15.28 -12.05 37.41
N GLN A 48 15.77 -11.80 38.64
CA GLN A 48 16.99 -11.04 38.88
C GLN A 48 18.23 -11.87 38.54
N THR A 49 18.61 -11.91 37.26
CA THR A 49 19.92 -12.45 36.86
C THR A 49 21.00 -11.44 37.23
N SER A 50 21.78 -11.74 38.27
CA SER A 50 22.80 -10.82 38.81
C SER A 50 23.86 -10.45 37.77
N ILE A 51 24.01 -9.15 37.48
CA ILE A 51 25.10 -8.64 36.62
C ILE A 51 26.42 -8.81 37.36
N THR A 52 27.11 -9.92 37.09
CA THR A 52 28.41 -10.23 37.67
C THR A 52 29.51 -9.80 36.71
N GLN A 53 30.36 -8.86 37.11
CA GLN A 53 31.51 -8.43 36.31
C GLN A 53 32.65 -9.47 36.38
N MET A 54 32.81 -10.30 35.36
CA MET A 54 33.96 -11.19 35.07
C MET A 54 33.74 -11.82 33.69
N THR A 55 34.72 -12.05 32.80
CA THR A 55 36.09 -11.53 32.65
C THR A 55 36.49 -11.71 31.16
N ALA A 56 37.62 -11.13 30.71
CA ALA A 56 38.11 -11.34 29.34
C ALA A 56 38.77 -12.73 29.12
N SER A 57 39.13 -13.03 27.86
CA SER A 57 39.68 -14.31 27.33
C SER A 57 38.62 -15.39 27.03
N SER A 58 38.66 -16.14 25.92
CA SER A 58 39.59 -16.24 24.76
C SER A 58 38.82 -16.90 23.58
N VAL A 59 39.11 -16.84 22.26
CA VAL A 59 40.31 -16.85 21.39
C VAL A 59 39.86 -16.35 19.98
N PRO A 60 40.69 -15.92 18.99
CA PRO A 60 42.04 -15.32 19.00
C PRO A 60 42.01 -13.83 18.56
N VAL A 61 43.17 -13.18 18.46
CA VAL A 61 43.31 -11.84 17.87
C VAL A 61 43.44 -11.92 16.33
N GLY A 62 42.54 -11.24 15.64
CA GLY A 62 42.65 -10.91 14.22
C GLY A 62 41.78 -9.68 13.95
N GLU A 63 42.40 -8.54 13.62
CA GLU A 63 41.70 -7.25 13.58
C GLU A 63 40.65 -7.22 12.46
N SER A 64 39.40 -6.96 12.84
CA SER A 64 38.26 -6.82 11.93
C SER A 64 37.50 -5.53 12.24
N SER A 65 38.23 -4.41 12.13
CA SER A 65 37.82 -3.07 12.54
C SER A 65 36.47 -2.66 11.94
N LYS A 66 35.45 -2.59 12.81
CA LYS A 66 34.14 -2.03 12.47
C LYS A 66 34.30 -0.59 11.99
N TRP A 67 33.48 -0.17 11.05
CA TRP A 67 33.52 1.20 10.54
C TRP A 67 32.39 2.05 11.15
N CYS A 68 32.78 3.17 11.78
CA CYS A 68 31.85 4.17 12.30
C CYS A 68 31.21 4.96 11.16
N CYS A 69 29.89 5.16 11.19
CA CYS A 69 29.21 5.93 10.15
C CYS A 69 29.29 7.43 10.41
N GLU A 70 29.95 8.18 9.52
CA GLU A 70 30.09 9.65 9.56
C GLU A 70 28.76 10.43 9.69
N VAL A 71 27.62 9.82 9.32
CA VAL A 71 26.29 10.47 9.33
C VAL A 71 25.48 10.19 10.60
N CYS A 72 25.78 9.12 11.36
CA CYS A 72 24.99 8.75 12.55
C CYS A 72 25.78 8.07 13.67
N THR A 73 27.12 8.10 13.60
CA THR A 73 28.11 7.51 14.52
C THR A 73 27.95 6.03 14.88
N TYR A 74 27.02 5.31 14.25
CA TYR A 74 26.78 3.89 14.48
C TYR A 74 27.93 3.03 13.91
N GLU A 75 28.41 2.06 14.69
CA GLU A 75 29.44 1.10 14.27
C GLU A 75 28.86 -0.02 13.38
N ASN A 76 29.48 -0.26 12.23
CA ASN A 76 29.01 -1.23 11.25
C ASN A 76 30.06 -2.33 11.02
N PHE A 77 29.59 -3.56 10.81
CA PHE A 77 30.48 -4.70 10.49
C PHE A 77 31.33 -4.41 9.23
N PRO A 78 32.60 -4.85 9.17
CA PRO A 78 33.55 -4.47 8.10
C PRO A 78 33.03 -4.66 6.67
N LEU A 79 32.30 -5.77 6.43
CA LEU A 79 31.71 -6.16 5.15
C LEU A 79 30.45 -5.36 4.76
N SER A 80 29.84 -4.60 5.69
CA SER A 80 28.62 -3.84 5.43
C SER A 80 28.92 -2.63 4.53
N ARG A 81 28.50 -2.69 3.27
CA ARG A 81 28.73 -1.62 2.26
C ARG A 81 27.91 -0.34 2.51
N ARG A 82 26.93 -0.39 3.42
CA ARG A 82 26.09 0.74 3.87
C ARG A 82 25.86 0.61 5.38
N CYS A 83 25.62 1.72 6.05
CA CYS A 83 25.35 1.75 7.48
C CYS A 83 24.02 1.05 7.80
N THR A 84 24.00 0.20 8.83
CA THR A 84 22.81 -0.56 9.24
C THR A 84 21.67 0.37 9.65
N MET A 85 21.97 1.49 10.33
CA MET A 85 20.96 2.42 10.85
C MET A 85 20.48 3.46 9.83
N CYS A 86 21.39 4.26 9.25
CA CYS A 86 20.99 5.36 8.36
C CYS A 86 21.06 5.05 6.85
N ARG A 87 21.59 3.87 6.47
CA ARG A 87 21.82 3.44 5.07
C ARG A 87 22.81 4.27 4.24
N SER A 88 23.49 5.27 4.83
CA SER A 88 24.62 5.96 4.20
C SER A 88 25.71 4.98 3.75
N PRO A 89 26.40 5.22 2.62
CA PRO A 89 27.47 4.33 2.14
C PRO A 89 28.65 4.25 3.12
N LYS A 90 29.40 3.15 3.07
CA LYS A 90 30.71 3.04 3.72
C LYS A 90 31.69 4.03 3.06
N PRO A 91 32.40 4.89 3.83
CA PRO A 91 33.48 5.70 3.29
C PRO A 91 34.56 4.83 2.64
N VAL A 92 34.97 5.19 1.42
CA VAL A 92 35.96 4.41 0.65
C VAL A 92 37.36 4.92 0.98
N VAL A 93 37.89 4.45 2.12
CA VAL A 93 39.26 4.72 2.56
C VAL A 93 40.02 3.38 2.61
N ASN A 94 41.07 3.31 1.78
CA ASN A 94 42.05 2.23 1.58
C ASN A 94 41.93 0.94 2.42
N GLU A 95 41.52 -0.16 1.79
CA GLU A 95 42.07 -1.52 2.01
C GLU A 95 41.95 -2.35 0.71
N ASP A 96 42.77 -3.41 0.58
CA ASP A 96 43.05 -4.10 -0.68
C ASP A 96 41.96 -5.08 -1.17
N ILE A 97 41.79 -5.12 -2.49
CA ILE A 97 40.71 -5.84 -3.20
C ILE A 97 40.88 -7.37 -3.21
N PHE A 98 42.07 -7.90 -2.88
CA PHE A 98 42.45 -9.30 -3.14
C PHE A 98 42.15 -10.33 -2.02
N LYS A 99 41.38 -9.99 -0.98
CA LYS A 99 41.14 -10.88 0.20
C LYS A 99 39.68 -11.33 0.42
N LEU A 100 38.87 -11.45 -0.64
CA LEU A 100 37.46 -11.90 -0.53
C LEU A 100 37.11 -13.03 -1.52
N GLN A 101 37.96 -14.05 -1.62
CA GLN A 101 37.70 -15.24 -2.45
C GLN A 101 38.18 -16.55 -1.81
N ASP A 102 37.84 -16.77 -0.54
CA ASP A 102 37.87 -18.09 0.11
C ASP A 102 36.57 -18.25 0.94
N GLY A 103 35.95 -19.43 0.89
CA GLY A 103 34.74 -19.73 1.67
C GLY A 103 33.60 -20.50 0.99
N ALA A 104 33.77 -21.03 -0.23
CA ALA A 104 32.75 -21.87 -0.88
C ALA A 104 33.32 -22.84 -1.93
N SER A 105 34.01 -23.91 -1.51
CA SER A 105 34.20 -25.13 -2.31
C SER A 105 34.67 -26.29 -1.43
N ALA A 106 33.91 -27.39 -1.44
CA ALA A 106 34.33 -28.68 -0.89
C ALA A 106 33.72 -29.79 -1.75
N LEU A 107 34.57 -30.48 -2.53
CA LEU A 107 34.48 -31.84 -3.11
C LEU A 107 35.70 -32.02 -4.07
N PRO A 108 36.12 -33.25 -4.43
CA PRO A 108 37.55 -33.56 -4.63
C PRO A 108 38.06 -33.55 -6.08
N THR A 109 39.40 -33.53 -6.20
CA THR A 109 40.21 -33.86 -7.39
C THR A 109 40.32 -35.38 -7.60
N PRO A 110 40.55 -35.85 -8.85
CA PRO A 110 41.91 -36.09 -9.37
C PRO A 110 42.23 -35.20 -10.60
N GLU A 111 43.47 -34.77 -10.88
CA GLU A 111 44.61 -35.51 -11.47
C GLU A 111 44.33 -36.15 -12.86
N VAL A 112 45.12 -35.96 -13.92
CA VAL A 112 46.37 -35.17 -14.09
C VAL A 112 46.62 -34.82 -15.58
N CYS A 113 47.56 -33.89 -15.85
CA CYS A 113 48.26 -33.62 -17.13
C CYS A 113 47.66 -32.59 -18.13
N GLY A 114 48.56 -31.80 -18.75
CA GLY A 114 48.33 -31.16 -20.06
C GLY A 114 47.86 -29.70 -20.06
N ALA A 115 48.76 -28.74 -19.83
CA ALA A 115 48.50 -27.32 -20.12
C ALA A 115 49.02 -26.95 -21.53
N GLU A 116 48.12 -26.77 -22.51
CA GLU A 116 48.31 -25.86 -23.66
C GLU A 116 47.00 -25.66 -24.48
N ALA A 117 46.06 -24.90 -23.92
CA ALA A 117 44.89 -24.39 -24.64
C ALA A 117 44.36 -23.10 -23.97
N VAL A 118 43.53 -22.33 -24.69
CA VAL A 118 42.79 -21.15 -24.20
C VAL A 118 43.63 -19.92 -23.82
N THR A 119 44.74 -19.67 -24.53
CA THR A 119 45.38 -18.34 -24.63
C THR A 119 45.26 -17.70 -26.02
N GLU A 120 44.62 -18.40 -26.97
CA GLU A 120 44.57 -18.07 -28.41
C GLU A 120 43.26 -17.35 -28.86
N ARG A 121 42.45 -16.83 -27.91
CA ARG A 121 41.26 -16.01 -28.24
C ARG A 121 41.06 -14.84 -27.29
N LEU A 122 41.74 -13.72 -27.58
CA LEU A 122 41.24 -12.32 -27.57
C LEU A 122 42.40 -11.30 -27.44
N LYS A 123 43.09 -10.99 -28.56
CA LYS A 123 43.84 -9.73 -28.74
C LYS A 123 43.67 -9.23 -30.19
N PRO A 124 43.88 -7.91 -30.45
CA PRO A 124 43.20 -7.23 -31.56
C PRO A 124 43.99 -7.20 -32.88
N LEU A 125 43.27 -7.17 -34.00
CA LEU A 125 43.83 -7.00 -35.34
C LEU A 125 43.45 -5.63 -35.95
N ARG A 126 44.48 -4.84 -36.27
CA ARG A 126 44.57 -4.09 -37.54
C ARG A 126 45.31 -5.03 -38.53
N ILE A 127 45.40 -4.85 -39.85
CA ILE A 127 45.19 -3.72 -40.78
C ILE A 127 44.53 -4.34 -42.06
N SER A 128 43.83 -3.61 -42.93
CA SER A 128 44.41 -3.16 -44.23
C SER A 128 43.34 -2.54 -45.14
N SER A 129 43.75 -1.59 -46.00
CA SER A 129 42.96 -1.04 -47.11
C SER A 129 43.60 -1.39 -48.46
N PRO A 130 42.81 -1.62 -49.51
CA PRO A 130 43.18 -1.25 -50.89
C PRO A 130 42.47 0.04 -51.34
N GLN A 131 42.77 0.50 -52.56
CA GLN A 131 42.43 1.84 -53.05
C GLN A 131 41.19 1.88 -53.97
N GLY A 132 40.50 3.03 -53.98
CA GLY A 132 40.02 3.63 -55.24
C GLY A 132 38.58 3.37 -55.70
N ALA A 133 37.59 4.07 -55.11
CA ALA A 133 36.38 4.48 -55.82
C ALA A 133 35.73 5.73 -55.18
N SER A 134 35.64 6.81 -55.96
CA SER A 134 34.96 8.10 -55.74
C SER A 134 34.11 8.31 -54.48
N ALA A 135 34.57 9.18 -53.57
CA ALA A 135 33.71 9.81 -52.57
C ALA A 135 32.82 10.89 -53.21
N SER A 136 31.55 10.99 -52.79
CA SER A 136 30.68 12.12 -53.15
C SER A 136 31.08 13.35 -52.35
N SER A 137 31.66 14.35 -53.02
CA SER A 137 32.11 15.61 -52.43
C SER A 137 30.95 16.54 -52.10
N VAL A 138 30.25 16.27 -50.99
CA VAL A 138 29.26 17.17 -50.42
C VAL A 138 29.95 18.47 -50.00
N ALA A 139 29.85 19.49 -50.86
CA ALA A 139 30.49 20.79 -50.64
C ALA A 139 29.98 21.43 -49.34
N LYS A 140 30.89 21.61 -48.39
CA LYS A 140 30.67 22.36 -47.15
C LYS A 140 30.94 23.85 -47.39
N TRP A 141 30.40 24.71 -46.53
CA TRP A 141 30.68 26.14 -46.56
C TRP A 141 31.54 26.55 -45.35
N PRO A 142 32.75 27.11 -45.56
CA PRO A 142 33.57 27.62 -44.48
C PRO A 142 32.93 28.88 -43.89
N CYS A 143 32.88 28.99 -42.57
CA CYS A 143 32.30 30.16 -41.92
C CYS A 143 33.19 31.40 -42.12
N PRO A 144 32.66 32.55 -42.59
CA PRO A 144 33.46 33.77 -42.75
C PRO A 144 33.93 34.38 -41.41
N THR A 145 33.38 33.95 -40.27
CA THR A 145 33.74 34.43 -38.93
C THR A 145 34.76 33.54 -38.20
N CYS A 146 34.71 32.23 -38.40
CA CYS A 146 35.54 31.26 -37.65
C CYS A 146 36.13 30.12 -38.50
N THR A 147 36.09 30.24 -39.83
CA THR A 147 36.57 29.30 -40.88
C THR A 147 36.05 27.86 -40.84
N TYR A 148 35.32 27.45 -39.79
CA TYR A 148 34.76 26.10 -39.63
C TYR A 148 33.86 25.69 -40.81
N ASP A 149 34.07 24.48 -41.34
CA ASP A 149 33.34 23.91 -42.48
C ASP A 149 31.96 23.36 -42.09
N ASN A 150 30.92 24.08 -42.47
CA ASN A 150 29.53 23.75 -42.15
C ASN A 150 28.87 22.95 -43.26
N TRP A 151 27.95 22.04 -42.89
CA TRP A 151 27.15 21.29 -43.86
C TRP A 151 26.28 22.24 -44.71
N PRO A 152 26.08 21.96 -46.02
CA PRO A 152 25.45 22.90 -46.96
C PRO A 152 24.00 23.29 -46.62
N LYS A 153 23.27 22.47 -45.85
CA LYS A 153 21.92 22.80 -45.36
C LYS A 153 21.90 23.58 -44.04
N SER A 154 23.05 23.92 -43.46
CA SER A 154 23.11 24.68 -42.21
C SER A 154 22.94 26.18 -42.50
N MET A 155 21.88 26.77 -41.94
CA MET A 155 21.59 28.22 -42.06
C MET A 155 22.51 29.10 -41.20
N LYS A 156 23.17 28.50 -40.20
CA LYS A 156 24.11 29.12 -39.27
C LYS A 156 25.34 28.22 -39.07
N CYS A 157 26.45 28.81 -38.65
CA CYS A 157 27.66 28.06 -38.33
C CYS A 157 27.47 27.27 -37.02
N ALA A 158 27.83 25.98 -37.04
CA ALA A 158 27.75 25.10 -35.88
C ALA A 158 28.70 25.51 -34.73
N MET A 159 29.78 26.25 -35.03
CA MET A 159 30.81 26.63 -34.07
C MET A 159 30.62 28.03 -33.46
N CYS A 160 30.02 28.98 -34.19
CA CYS A 160 29.88 30.37 -33.71
C CYS A 160 28.50 31.02 -33.95
N GLY A 161 27.56 30.31 -34.58
CA GLY A 161 26.20 30.83 -34.84
C GLY A 161 26.06 31.83 -35.99
N SER A 162 27.15 32.33 -36.60
CA SER A 162 27.11 33.24 -37.75
C SER A 162 26.33 32.65 -38.93
N SER A 163 25.46 33.46 -39.57
CA SER A 163 24.62 33.04 -40.69
C SER A 163 25.42 32.62 -41.93
N ASN A 164 24.83 31.75 -42.75
CA ASN A 164 25.35 31.33 -44.05
C ASN A 164 25.25 32.48 -45.08
N PRO A 165 26.33 32.88 -45.80
CA PRO A 165 26.28 33.94 -46.83
C PRO A 165 25.63 33.59 -48.17
N GLY A 166 25.08 32.38 -48.35
CA GLY A 166 24.47 31.93 -49.61
C GLY A 166 23.29 32.79 -50.12
N PRO A 167 23.04 32.84 -51.44
CA PRO A 167 22.20 33.88 -52.06
C PRO A 167 20.69 33.76 -51.85
N ASN A 168 20.00 34.89 -52.03
CA ASN A 168 18.57 35.13 -51.76
C ASN A 168 17.75 35.18 -53.10
N PRO A 169 16.42 35.48 -53.16
CA PRO A 169 15.46 34.48 -53.64
C PRO A 169 14.55 34.89 -54.81
N SER A 170 13.81 33.93 -55.38
CA SER A 170 12.68 34.12 -56.31
C SER A 170 11.70 32.90 -56.20
N PRO A 171 10.47 32.89 -56.78
CA PRO A 171 9.28 32.47 -56.01
C PRO A 171 8.74 31.02 -56.16
N THR A 172 7.77 30.74 -55.28
CA THR A 172 6.80 29.61 -55.14
C THR A 172 6.14 29.07 -56.42
N PRO A 173 5.48 27.87 -56.44
CA PRO A 173 5.03 27.06 -55.28
C PRO A 173 5.24 25.53 -55.35
N THR A 174 5.15 24.84 -54.19
CA THR A 174 4.26 23.67 -53.90
C THR A 174 4.68 22.95 -52.61
N HIS A 175 3.83 22.97 -51.57
CA HIS A 175 4.09 22.22 -50.32
C HIS A 175 3.45 20.83 -50.36
N LYS A 176 4.25 19.79 -50.12
CA LYS A 176 3.80 18.49 -49.58
C LYS A 176 4.33 18.38 -48.16
N ASN A 177 3.48 18.64 -47.16
CA ASN A 177 3.91 18.62 -45.76
C ASN A 177 4.17 17.20 -45.27
N THR A 178 5.38 16.97 -44.76
CA THR A 178 5.71 15.80 -43.93
C THR A 178 5.96 16.35 -42.52
N LEU A 179 5.06 16.08 -41.58
CA LEU A 179 5.10 16.68 -40.24
C LEU A 179 6.16 16.00 -39.37
N GLY A 180 7.05 16.81 -38.78
CA GLY A 180 7.99 16.36 -37.76
C GLY A 180 7.37 16.41 -36.36
N ILE A 181 7.90 15.59 -35.45
CA ILE A 181 7.41 15.51 -34.05
C ILE A 181 7.49 16.87 -33.33
N ASN A 182 8.42 17.75 -33.71
CA ASN A 182 8.63 19.05 -33.07
C ASN A 182 7.57 20.11 -33.41
N ASP A 183 6.84 19.98 -34.52
CA ASP A 183 5.92 21.03 -34.99
C ASP A 183 4.57 21.06 -34.25
N ILE A 184 4.25 20.02 -33.46
CA ILE A 184 2.98 19.90 -32.74
C ILE A 184 2.98 20.72 -31.44
N CYS A 185 4.15 21.04 -30.88
CA CYS A 185 4.32 21.67 -29.56
C CYS A 185 3.71 23.07 -29.40
N ASN A 186 3.32 23.75 -30.48
CA ASN A 186 2.73 25.11 -30.44
C ASN A 186 1.19 25.15 -30.61
N SER A 187 0.52 24.01 -30.76
CA SER A 187 -0.91 23.98 -31.16
C SER A 187 -1.94 23.85 -30.02
N GLN A 188 -1.52 23.52 -28.79
CA GLN A 188 -2.44 23.28 -27.65
C GLN A 188 -2.90 24.54 -26.88
N ALA A 189 -2.71 25.73 -27.46
CA ALA A 189 -3.08 27.01 -26.81
C ALA A 189 -4.43 27.60 -27.28
N ALA A 190 -5.07 27.06 -28.32
CA ALA A 190 -6.22 27.72 -28.96
C ALA A 190 -7.30 26.77 -29.51
N SER A 191 -8.22 26.31 -28.66
CA SER A 191 -9.68 26.30 -28.89
C SER A 191 -10.42 25.47 -27.83
N ILE A 192 -11.19 26.14 -26.97
CA ILE A 192 -12.24 25.50 -26.16
C ILE A 192 -13.58 26.04 -26.63
N HIS A 193 -14.07 25.50 -27.74
CA HIS A 193 -15.49 25.41 -28.05
C HIS A 193 -15.75 24.37 -29.16
N GLU A 194 -16.98 23.88 -29.21
CA GLU A 194 -17.53 23.00 -30.27
C GLU A 194 -16.85 21.62 -30.47
N LEU A 195 -17.51 20.56 -29.95
CA LEU A 195 -18.02 19.44 -30.75
C LEU A 195 -18.64 18.37 -29.84
N GLU A 196 -19.94 18.45 -29.60
CA GLU A 196 -20.71 17.38 -28.97
C GLU A 196 -21.09 16.26 -29.97
N ALA A 197 -21.87 15.27 -29.53
CA ALA A 197 -22.44 14.17 -30.32
C ALA A 197 -21.51 13.04 -30.87
N ALA A 198 -20.19 13.03 -30.64
CA ALA A 198 -19.29 11.92 -31.04
C ALA A 198 -18.65 11.12 -29.87
N GLY A 199 -19.13 11.32 -28.64
CA GLY A 199 -18.35 11.19 -27.40
C GLY A 199 -17.86 9.82 -26.89
N ARG A 200 -18.04 8.69 -27.61
CA ARG A 200 -17.62 7.34 -27.13
C ARG A 200 -16.45 6.70 -27.87
N ARG A 201 -16.41 6.75 -29.22
CA ARG A 201 -15.29 6.15 -30.00
C ARG A 201 -14.02 7.02 -29.98
N SER A 202 -14.16 8.35 -29.99
CA SER A 202 -13.01 9.26 -30.00
C SER A 202 -12.16 9.14 -28.71
N LYS A 203 -12.80 9.08 -27.53
CA LYS A 203 -12.10 8.98 -26.24
C LYS A 203 -11.18 7.76 -26.13
N ARG A 204 -11.60 6.57 -26.58
CA ARG A 204 -10.75 5.37 -26.60
C ARG A 204 -9.55 5.46 -27.55
N ARG A 205 -9.64 6.22 -28.66
CA ARG A 205 -8.46 6.52 -29.48
C ARG A 205 -7.53 7.50 -28.77
N ALA A 206 -8.08 8.58 -28.20
CA ALA A 206 -7.31 9.61 -27.51
C ALA A 206 -6.54 9.08 -26.28
N THR A 207 -7.14 8.19 -25.47
CA THR A 207 -6.43 7.56 -24.34
C THR A 207 -5.33 6.62 -24.83
N ASN A 208 -5.60 5.78 -25.84
CA ASN A 208 -4.59 4.89 -26.41
C ASN A 208 -3.39 5.68 -26.95
N THR A 209 -3.62 6.74 -27.74
CA THR A 209 -2.54 7.60 -28.25
C THR A 209 -1.73 8.30 -27.15
N ASN A 210 -2.33 8.57 -25.99
CA ASN A 210 -1.60 9.12 -24.85
C ASN A 210 -0.72 8.06 -24.18
N THR A 211 -1.23 6.83 -23.99
CA THR A 211 -0.40 5.70 -23.51
C THR A 211 0.67 5.28 -24.52
N ASP A 212 0.42 5.43 -25.82
CA ASP A 212 1.40 5.19 -26.89
C ASP A 212 2.48 6.29 -26.92
N TRP A 213 2.11 7.55 -26.65
CA TRP A 213 3.09 8.63 -26.48
C TRP A 213 3.95 8.42 -25.23
N LEU A 214 3.33 8.13 -24.08
CA LEU A 214 4.04 7.82 -22.84
C LEU A 214 4.94 6.57 -22.99
N TRP A 215 4.55 5.59 -23.80
CA TRP A 215 5.38 4.44 -24.15
C TRP A 215 6.66 4.86 -24.88
N LEU A 216 6.56 5.67 -25.95
CA LEU A 216 7.72 6.16 -26.69
C LEU A 216 8.62 7.05 -25.82
N GLN A 217 8.03 7.89 -24.97
CA GLN A 217 8.77 8.71 -23.99
C GLN A 217 9.48 7.86 -22.94
N ALA A 218 8.86 6.76 -22.45
CA ALA A 218 9.53 5.81 -21.57
C ALA A 218 10.70 5.12 -22.26
N CYS A 219 10.55 4.69 -23.52
CA CYS A 219 11.65 4.09 -24.30
C CYS A 219 12.84 5.05 -24.47
N LEU A 220 12.60 6.33 -24.77
CA LEU A 220 13.63 7.37 -24.78
C LEU A 220 14.26 7.57 -23.38
N GLY A 221 13.42 7.69 -22.35
CA GLY A 221 13.84 7.85 -20.95
C GLY A 221 14.76 6.75 -20.45
N VAL A 222 14.56 5.48 -20.86
CA VAL A 222 15.50 4.39 -20.53
C VAL A 222 16.89 4.62 -21.16
N VAL A 223 16.93 5.00 -22.44
CA VAL A 223 18.20 5.26 -23.15
C VAL A 223 18.93 6.44 -22.51
N GLU A 224 18.21 7.50 -22.16
CA GLU A 224 18.78 8.77 -21.70
C GLU A 224 19.03 8.79 -20.18
N GLY A 225 18.31 7.97 -19.41
CA GLY A 225 18.45 7.82 -17.96
C GLY A 225 17.39 8.58 -17.16
N GLU A 226 16.32 9.05 -17.81
CA GLU A 226 15.20 9.70 -17.14
C GLU A 226 14.16 8.67 -16.68
N ALA A 227 14.34 8.18 -15.45
CA ALA A 227 13.40 7.29 -14.78
C ALA A 227 11.96 7.85 -14.74
N ARG A 228 11.80 9.19 -14.67
CA ARG A 228 10.49 9.88 -14.62
C ARG A 228 9.58 9.54 -15.81
N CYS A 229 10.13 9.39 -17.01
CA CYS A 229 9.35 9.04 -18.20
C CYS A 229 8.81 7.60 -18.12
N VAL A 230 9.61 6.69 -17.54
CA VAL A 230 9.19 5.31 -17.24
C VAL A 230 8.16 5.29 -16.10
N GLU A 231 8.37 6.06 -15.04
CA GLU A 231 7.40 6.23 -13.95
C GLU A 231 6.05 6.76 -14.45
N ALA A 232 6.04 7.76 -15.34
CA ALA A 232 4.83 8.33 -15.93
C ALA A 232 4.06 7.28 -16.75
N TYR A 233 4.76 6.49 -17.56
CA TYR A 233 4.15 5.38 -18.30
C TYR A 233 3.53 4.34 -17.35
N LEU A 234 4.29 3.86 -16.37
CA LEU A 234 3.81 2.89 -15.37
C LEU A 234 2.66 3.44 -14.51
N ALA A 235 2.69 4.73 -14.16
CA ALA A 235 1.64 5.39 -13.39
C ALA A 235 0.31 5.46 -14.14
N SER A 236 0.36 5.66 -15.47
CA SER A 236 -0.82 5.63 -16.36
C SER A 236 -1.41 4.21 -16.54
N GLY A 237 -0.68 3.16 -16.13
CA GLY A 237 -1.08 1.77 -16.31
C GLY A 237 -0.43 1.09 -17.52
N GLY A 238 0.63 1.67 -18.07
CA GLY A 238 1.41 1.08 -19.15
C GLY A 238 2.03 -0.27 -18.77
N ASP A 239 2.06 -1.19 -19.74
CA ASP A 239 2.61 -2.53 -19.58
C ASP A 239 4.14 -2.53 -19.80
N PRO A 240 4.96 -2.82 -18.78
CA PRO A 240 6.41 -2.89 -18.94
C PRO A 240 6.90 -4.08 -19.80
N ALA A 241 6.03 -5.06 -20.08
CA ALA A 241 6.29 -6.16 -21.01
C ALA A 241 5.91 -5.84 -22.47
N ARG A 242 5.30 -4.66 -22.75
CA ARG A 242 5.09 -4.17 -24.12
C ARG A 242 6.42 -4.15 -24.87
N ALA A 243 6.37 -4.51 -26.16
CA ALA A 243 7.52 -4.52 -27.05
C ALA A 243 7.38 -3.46 -28.14
N LEU A 244 8.49 -2.86 -28.54
CA LEU A 244 8.54 -1.90 -29.64
C LEU A 244 8.18 -2.57 -30.98
N THR A 245 7.24 -1.97 -31.70
CA THR A 245 6.84 -2.38 -33.05
C THR A 245 7.70 -1.68 -34.12
N PRO A 246 7.82 -2.24 -35.34
CA PRO A 246 8.58 -1.60 -36.43
C PRO A 246 8.24 -0.13 -36.72
N PRO A 247 6.97 0.34 -36.76
CA PRO A 247 6.68 1.76 -36.96
C PRO A 247 7.08 2.64 -35.76
N GLU A 248 7.06 2.11 -34.53
CA GLU A 248 7.53 2.84 -33.35
C GLU A 248 9.06 3.02 -33.37
N VAL A 249 9.80 1.99 -33.79
CA VAL A 249 11.26 2.09 -34.02
C VAL A 249 11.57 3.15 -35.08
N ALA A 250 10.79 3.22 -36.16
CA ALA A 250 10.92 4.25 -37.19
C ALA A 250 10.61 5.67 -36.67
N LEU A 251 9.60 5.83 -35.80
CA LEU A 251 9.28 7.11 -35.14
C LEU A 251 10.38 7.56 -34.16
N LEU A 252 11.01 6.61 -33.44
CA LEU A 252 12.12 6.88 -32.53
C LEU A 252 13.44 7.19 -33.27
N ASN A 253 13.56 6.78 -34.54
CA ASN A 253 14.63 7.15 -35.49
C ASN A 253 16.07 7.04 -34.93
N ARG A 254 16.34 6.03 -34.08
CA ARG A 254 17.62 5.83 -33.39
C ARG A 254 18.00 4.35 -33.37
N ALA A 255 18.33 3.83 -34.56
CA ALA A 255 18.63 2.41 -34.82
C ALA A 255 19.84 1.84 -34.05
N SER A 256 20.63 2.65 -33.35
CA SER A 256 21.66 2.17 -32.41
C SER A 256 21.09 1.74 -31.05
N ALA A 257 19.86 2.17 -30.72
CA ALA A 257 19.22 1.95 -29.43
C ALA A 257 17.93 1.12 -29.49
N PHE A 258 17.15 1.27 -30.57
CA PHE A 258 15.83 0.68 -30.70
C PHE A 258 15.77 -0.33 -31.84
N ASP A 259 15.34 -1.55 -31.50
CA ASP A 259 15.08 -2.66 -32.41
C ASP A 259 13.65 -3.16 -32.13
N ALA A 260 12.98 -3.75 -33.13
CA ALA A 260 11.64 -4.29 -32.94
C ALA A 260 11.69 -5.51 -32.00
N GLY A 261 10.78 -5.59 -31.04
CA GLY A 261 10.79 -6.58 -29.96
C GLY A 261 11.41 -6.09 -28.64
N HIS A 262 12.16 -4.97 -28.62
CA HIS A 262 12.68 -4.42 -27.36
C HIS A 262 11.55 -3.96 -26.43
N THR A 263 11.57 -4.45 -25.19
CA THR A 263 10.75 -3.94 -24.07
C THR A 263 11.56 -2.96 -23.21
N LEU A 264 10.93 -2.25 -22.27
CA LEU A 264 11.64 -1.35 -21.35
C LEU A 264 12.71 -2.08 -20.52
N VAL A 265 12.51 -3.37 -20.20
CA VAL A 265 13.53 -4.20 -19.52
C VAL A 265 14.71 -4.50 -20.43
N HIS A 266 14.48 -4.85 -21.70
CA HIS A 266 15.56 -5.07 -22.66
C HIS A 266 16.41 -3.80 -22.84
N LEU A 267 15.75 -2.64 -22.95
CA LEU A 267 16.43 -1.35 -23.01
C LEU A 267 17.20 -1.05 -21.70
N ALA A 268 16.61 -1.32 -20.53
CA ALA A 268 17.24 -1.01 -19.24
C ALA A 268 18.48 -1.88 -18.98
N ILE A 269 18.44 -3.15 -19.40
CA ILE A 269 19.62 -4.04 -19.39
C ILE A 269 20.67 -3.55 -20.40
N ARG A 270 20.28 -3.29 -21.66
CA ARG A 270 21.19 -2.84 -22.73
C ARG A 270 21.90 -1.51 -22.41
N PHE A 271 21.23 -0.60 -21.73
CA PHE A 271 21.76 0.71 -21.29
C PHE A 271 22.16 0.75 -19.81
N GLN A 272 22.27 -0.40 -19.14
CA GLN A 272 22.77 -0.58 -17.77
C GLN A 272 22.06 0.26 -16.69
N ARG A 273 20.78 0.59 -16.90
CA ARG A 273 19.93 1.39 -15.99
C ARG A 273 19.39 0.55 -14.84
N GLN A 274 20.24 0.22 -13.88
CA GLN A 274 19.91 -0.67 -12.75
C GLN A 274 18.75 -0.14 -11.87
N ASP A 275 18.66 1.18 -11.72
CA ASP A 275 17.58 1.90 -11.05
C ASP A 275 16.22 1.69 -11.75
N ILE A 276 16.18 1.97 -13.06
CA ILE A 276 14.98 1.79 -13.89
C ILE A 276 14.63 0.30 -14.00
N LEU A 277 15.63 -0.58 -14.15
CA LEU A 277 15.45 -2.02 -14.18
C LEU A 277 14.83 -2.55 -12.89
N SER A 278 15.30 -2.11 -11.71
CA SER A 278 14.69 -2.49 -10.44
C SER A 278 13.23 -2.04 -10.32
N THR A 279 12.92 -0.85 -10.85
CA THR A 279 11.55 -0.30 -10.91
C THR A 279 10.67 -1.15 -11.83
N LEU A 280 11.16 -1.51 -13.03
CA LEU A 280 10.45 -2.36 -13.98
C LEU A 280 10.25 -3.78 -13.44
N LEU A 281 11.27 -4.39 -12.85
CA LEU A 281 11.17 -5.72 -12.24
C LEU A 281 10.20 -5.74 -11.06
N SER A 282 10.12 -4.68 -10.24
CA SER A 282 9.08 -4.56 -9.21
C SER A 282 7.64 -4.58 -9.75
N ARG A 283 7.45 -4.36 -11.06
CA ARG A 283 6.17 -4.50 -11.76
C ARG A 283 6.05 -5.83 -12.52
N ILE A 284 7.16 -6.35 -13.06
CA ILE A 284 7.23 -7.59 -13.84
C ILE A 284 7.33 -8.85 -12.97
N SER A 285 7.69 -8.78 -11.69
CA SER A 285 7.69 -9.95 -10.78
C SER A 285 6.29 -10.53 -10.51
N GLY A 286 5.22 -9.91 -11.04
CA GLY A 286 3.92 -10.55 -11.19
C GLY A 286 3.75 -11.37 -12.49
N GLY A 287 4.77 -11.53 -13.33
CA GLY A 287 4.65 -12.11 -14.68
C GLY A 287 4.48 -13.63 -14.75
N GLY A 288 4.50 -14.33 -13.61
CA GLY A 288 4.21 -15.76 -13.49
C GLY A 288 2.89 -16.02 -12.74
N PRO A 289 2.69 -17.24 -12.20
CA PRO A 289 1.65 -17.53 -11.21
C PRO A 289 1.87 -16.64 -9.97
N GLY A 290 1.14 -15.52 -9.89
CA GLY A 290 1.41 -14.46 -8.91
C GLY A 290 1.02 -13.03 -9.33
N LEU A 291 0.54 -12.79 -10.57
CA LEU A 291 0.11 -11.44 -11.00
C LEU A 291 -1.02 -10.89 -10.14
N LYS A 292 -0.80 -9.78 -9.44
CA LYS A 292 -1.87 -9.11 -8.68
C LYS A 292 -2.76 -8.28 -9.61
N ARG A 293 -4.04 -8.67 -9.76
CA ARG A 293 -5.05 -8.06 -10.66
C ARG A 293 -6.20 -7.40 -9.90
N SER A 294 -5.90 -6.36 -9.12
CA SER A 294 -6.96 -5.50 -8.54
C SER A 294 -7.87 -4.90 -9.64
N PRO A 295 -9.14 -4.57 -9.35
CA PRO A 295 -10.02 -3.87 -10.30
C PRO A 295 -9.39 -2.58 -10.86
N SER A 296 -8.63 -1.87 -10.02
CA SER A 296 -7.94 -0.63 -10.40
C SER A 296 -6.71 -0.81 -11.31
N TYR A 297 -6.29 -2.05 -11.57
CA TYR A 297 -5.31 -2.40 -12.61
C TYR A 297 -5.98 -2.82 -13.93
N ILE A 298 -7.12 -3.51 -13.88
CA ILE A 298 -7.83 -3.95 -15.10
C ILE A 298 -8.56 -2.80 -15.80
N ALA A 299 -9.08 -1.83 -15.04
CA ALA A 299 -9.75 -0.64 -15.56
C ALA A 299 -9.09 0.67 -15.08
N PRO A 300 -7.88 1.01 -15.58
CA PRO A 300 -7.10 2.15 -15.10
C PRO A 300 -7.76 3.51 -15.35
N ASP A 301 -8.47 3.66 -16.48
CA ASP A 301 -9.24 4.88 -16.84
C ASP A 301 -10.37 5.15 -15.83
N LEU A 302 -11.16 4.11 -15.48
CA LEU A 302 -12.23 4.20 -14.49
C LEU A 302 -11.67 4.47 -13.09
N ALA A 303 -10.59 3.80 -12.71
CA ALA A 303 -9.89 4.07 -11.46
C ALA A 303 -9.32 5.51 -11.38
N SER A 304 -8.90 6.08 -12.52
CA SER A 304 -8.48 7.48 -12.63
C SER A 304 -9.67 8.45 -12.53
N GLY A 305 -10.83 8.07 -13.06
CA GLY A 305 -12.11 8.73 -12.79
C GLY A 305 -12.45 8.76 -11.29
N ILE A 306 -12.39 7.61 -10.62
CA ILE A 306 -12.64 7.49 -9.18
C ILE A 306 -11.66 8.35 -8.36
N ARG A 307 -10.34 8.33 -8.66
CA ARG A 307 -9.37 9.19 -7.96
C ARG A 307 -9.66 10.69 -8.12
N ARG A 308 -10.07 11.14 -9.30
CA ARG A 308 -10.50 12.53 -9.52
C ARG A 308 -11.79 12.87 -8.76
N HIS A 309 -12.73 11.92 -8.68
CA HIS A 309 -13.94 12.08 -7.88
C HIS A 309 -13.61 12.20 -6.37
N ILE A 310 -12.76 11.33 -5.81
CA ILE A 310 -12.29 11.42 -4.41
C ILE A 310 -11.66 12.79 -4.13
N ALA A 311 -10.76 13.28 -5.00
CA ALA A 311 -10.19 14.62 -4.87
C ALA A 311 -11.28 15.71 -4.91
N SER A 312 -12.29 15.56 -5.78
CA SER A 312 -13.44 16.48 -5.84
C SER A 312 -14.40 16.40 -4.65
N CYS A 313 -14.31 15.37 -3.80
CA CYS A 313 -15.10 15.22 -2.57
C CYS A 313 -14.39 15.76 -1.30
N ILE A 314 -13.09 16.08 -1.40
CA ILE A 314 -12.37 16.68 -0.27
C ILE A 314 -12.80 18.15 -0.10
N ARG A 315 -13.12 18.50 1.14
CA ARG A 315 -13.57 19.82 1.59
C ARG A 315 -12.71 20.28 2.76
N TYR A 316 -12.84 21.55 3.12
CA TYR A 316 -12.17 22.17 4.25
C TYR A 316 -13.22 22.89 5.11
N LYS A 317 -13.23 22.62 6.42
CA LYS A 317 -14.17 23.27 7.34
C LYS A 317 -13.54 24.54 7.90
N LYS A 318 -14.13 25.72 7.63
CA LYS A 318 -13.79 26.94 8.36
C LYS A 318 -14.43 26.87 9.76
N GLY A 319 -13.67 27.12 10.82
CA GLY A 319 -14.15 27.08 12.21
C GLY A 319 -13.06 26.65 13.20
N SER A 320 -13.49 26.26 14.40
CA SER A 320 -12.61 25.86 15.53
C SER A 320 -11.81 24.57 15.30
N PHE A 321 -12.25 23.71 14.38
CA PHE A 321 -11.55 22.49 13.97
C PHE A 321 -11.35 22.49 12.44
N PRO A 322 -10.25 23.10 11.93
CA PRO A 322 -9.98 23.28 10.50
C PRO A 322 -9.42 22.02 9.83
N CYS A 323 -10.10 20.90 10.01
CA CYS A 323 -9.76 19.62 9.37
C CYS A 323 -10.18 19.62 7.89
N ARG A 324 -9.43 18.91 7.03
CA ARG A 324 -9.97 18.46 5.74
C ARG A 324 -10.95 17.33 5.99
N TYR A 325 -12.00 17.22 5.18
CA TYR A 325 -13.01 16.19 5.33
C TYR A 325 -13.63 15.80 3.99
N ILE A 326 -14.11 14.56 3.90
CA ILE A 326 -14.89 14.05 2.76
C ILE A 326 -16.38 14.29 3.02
N ASN A 327 -17.08 14.83 2.01
CA ASN A 327 -18.53 15.05 2.05
C ASN A 327 -19.35 13.81 1.69
N GLU A 328 -18.83 12.92 0.85
CA GLU A 328 -19.54 11.77 0.25
C GLU A 328 -18.93 10.41 0.68
N PHE A 329 -19.75 9.58 1.33
CA PHE A 329 -19.33 8.28 1.87
C PHE A 329 -19.54 7.15 0.85
N CYS A 330 -18.53 6.29 0.69
CA CYS A 330 -18.62 5.06 -0.12
C CYS A 330 -18.03 3.87 0.65
N THR A 331 -18.48 2.66 0.34
CA THR A 331 -17.87 1.40 0.78
C THR A 331 -17.69 0.50 -0.43
N PHE A 332 -16.49 -0.07 -0.55
CA PHE A 332 -16.21 -1.12 -1.52
C PHE A 332 -16.45 -2.49 -0.88
N TYR A 333 -17.04 -3.40 -1.65
CA TYR A 333 -17.36 -4.75 -1.26
C TYR A 333 -17.37 -5.64 -2.52
N LEU A 334 -17.02 -6.91 -2.37
CA LEU A 334 -16.84 -7.81 -3.52
C LEU A 334 -18.18 -8.21 -4.14
N PRO A 335 -18.26 -8.35 -5.47
CA PRO A 335 -19.46 -8.83 -6.15
C PRO A 335 -19.80 -10.30 -5.82
N ALA A 336 -21.09 -10.56 -5.62
CA ALA A 336 -21.66 -11.92 -5.48
C ALA A 336 -21.43 -12.73 -6.76
N GLU A 337 -21.37 -12.03 -7.90
CA GLU A 337 -21.09 -12.56 -9.24
C GLU A 337 -19.70 -13.24 -9.38
N ILE A 338 -18.89 -13.26 -8.31
CA ILE A 338 -17.71 -14.12 -8.17
C ILE A 338 -18.12 -15.59 -7.96
N GLU A 339 -19.15 -15.85 -7.15
CA GLU A 339 -19.61 -17.21 -6.82
C GLU A 339 -20.22 -17.93 -8.04
N GLU A 340 -20.65 -17.17 -9.05
CA GLU A 340 -21.13 -17.67 -10.35
C GLU A 340 -20.00 -18.18 -11.26
N LEU A 341 -18.73 -17.85 -10.97
CA LEU A 341 -17.58 -18.28 -11.77
C LEU A 341 -17.23 -19.75 -11.50
N PRO A 342 -16.65 -20.50 -12.46
CA PRO A 342 -16.13 -21.84 -12.20
C PRO A 342 -15.07 -21.83 -11.10
N ALA A 343 -15.06 -22.83 -10.20
CA ALA A 343 -14.19 -22.86 -9.03
C ALA A 343 -12.68 -22.59 -9.31
N PRO A 344 -12.05 -23.14 -10.38
CA PRO A 344 -10.64 -22.80 -10.69
C PRO A 344 -10.43 -21.31 -11.04
N ILE A 345 -11.45 -20.68 -11.61
CA ILE A 345 -11.43 -19.25 -11.96
C ILE A 345 -11.69 -18.39 -10.70
N GLN A 346 -12.50 -18.86 -9.75
CA GLN A 346 -12.61 -18.23 -8.43
C GLN A 346 -11.28 -18.28 -7.67
N GLU A 347 -10.63 -19.44 -7.65
CA GLU A 347 -9.34 -19.59 -6.96
C GLU A 347 -8.25 -18.69 -7.56
N GLN A 348 -8.18 -18.61 -8.89
CA GLN A 348 -7.29 -17.67 -9.59
C GLN A 348 -7.67 -16.22 -9.26
N LEU A 349 -8.95 -15.85 -9.33
CA LEU A 349 -9.40 -14.50 -8.96
C LEU A 349 -8.94 -14.14 -7.55
N PHE A 350 -9.06 -15.06 -6.59
CA PHE A 350 -8.65 -14.82 -5.21
C PHE A 350 -7.12 -14.85 -5.02
N SER A 351 -6.33 -15.61 -5.80
CA SER A 351 -4.86 -15.54 -5.74
C SER A 351 -4.32 -14.26 -6.37
N GLU A 352 -4.96 -13.76 -7.43
CA GLU A 352 -4.63 -12.49 -8.09
C GLU A 352 -5.17 -11.25 -7.32
N LEU A 353 -6.23 -11.37 -6.51
CA LEU A 353 -6.82 -10.25 -5.77
C LEU A 353 -6.31 -10.10 -4.33
N LEU A 354 -6.20 -11.21 -3.59
CA LEU A 354 -6.06 -11.17 -2.13
C LEU A 354 -4.60 -11.13 -1.66
N ASP A 355 -4.43 -10.59 -0.46
CA ASP A 355 -3.25 -10.72 0.37
C ASP A 355 -3.35 -12.03 1.16
N ARG A 356 -2.95 -13.15 0.55
CA ARG A 356 -3.08 -14.48 1.18
C ARG A 356 -2.23 -14.62 2.45
N ASP A 357 -1.09 -13.96 2.51
CA ASP A 357 -0.19 -13.98 3.67
C ASP A 357 -0.81 -13.22 4.84
N ALA A 358 -1.40 -12.04 4.60
CA ALA A 358 -2.15 -11.31 5.63
C ALA A 358 -3.42 -12.07 6.04
N GLN A 359 -4.19 -12.60 5.08
CA GLN A 359 -5.38 -13.41 5.36
C GLN A 359 -5.06 -14.59 6.27
N GLN A 360 -4.05 -15.40 5.92
CA GLN A 360 -3.62 -16.54 6.73
C GLN A 360 -3.13 -16.11 8.12
N THR A 361 -2.44 -14.98 8.24
CA THR A 361 -1.92 -14.47 9.53
C THR A 361 -3.04 -13.97 10.44
N LEU A 362 -4.14 -13.47 9.89
CA LEU A 362 -5.30 -12.98 10.65
C LEU A 362 -6.31 -14.10 10.99
N GLU A 363 -6.27 -15.22 10.27
CA GLU A 363 -7.11 -16.41 10.49
C GLU A 363 -6.37 -17.55 11.20
N ALA A 364 -5.07 -17.41 11.45
CA ALA A 364 -4.27 -18.30 12.29
C ALA A 364 -4.69 -18.19 13.77
N ASP A 365 -4.42 -19.23 14.55
CA ASP A 365 -4.76 -19.28 15.97
C ASP A 365 -3.82 -18.39 16.83
N PRO A 366 -4.34 -17.49 17.70
CA PRO A 366 -5.76 -17.16 17.93
C PRO A 366 -6.36 -16.22 16.85
N PRO A 367 -7.52 -16.56 16.26
CA PRO A 367 -8.03 -15.88 15.07
C PRO A 367 -8.53 -14.45 15.32
N LEU A 368 -7.91 -13.49 14.61
CA LEU A 368 -8.16 -12.05 14.73
C LEU A 368 -9.32 -11.56 13.85
N ILE A 369 -9.60 -12.26 12.75
CA ILE A 369 -10.78 -12.05 11.89
C ILE A 369 -11.50 -13.38 11.68
N ASN A 370 -12.75 -13.33 11.21
CA ASN A 370 -13.52 -14.49 10.72
C ASN A 370 -13.73 -15.66 11.72
N TRP A 371 -13.38 -15.48 12.99
CA TRP A 371 -13.50 -16.47 14.07
C TRP A 371 -14.96 -16.89 14.37
N SER A 372 -15.93 -16.01 14.13
CA SER A 372 -17.35 -16.31 14.36
C SER A 372 -17.99 -16.96 13.14
N LEU A 373 -18.45 -18.21 13.29
CA LEU A 373 -19.27 -18.92 12.31
C LEU A 373 -20.64 -18.26 12.08
N GLU A 374 -21.18 -17.53 13.08
CA GLU A 374 -22.39 -16.74 12.90
C GLU A 374 -22.14 -15.57 11.94
N LEU A 375 -21.09 -14.78 12.18
CA LEU A 375 -20.79 -13.63 11.32
C LEU A 375 -20.41 -14.07 9.91
N THR A 376 -19.50 -15.03 9.79
CA THR A 376 -18.93 -15.44 8.49
C THR A 376 -19.92 -16.18 7.61
N VAL A 377 -20.53 -17.26 8.11
CA VAL A 377 -21.35 -18.18 7.32
C VAL A 377 -22.84 -17.85 7.42
N ARG A 378 -23.38 -17.65 8.63
CA ARG A 378 -24.83 -17.39 8.79
C ARG A 378 -25.26 -15.98 8.39
N LEU A 379 -24.36 -15.00 8.50
CA LEU A 379 -24.59 -13.59 8.16
C LEU A 379 -23.75 -13.10 6.97
N GLY A 380 -23.12 -14.01 6.21
CA GLY A 380 -22.37 -13.70 4.99
C GLY A 380 -21.23 -12.69 5.13
N SER A 381 -20.79 -12.40 6.36
CA SER A 381 -19.89 -11.28 6.67
C SER A 381 -18.42 -11.67 6.74
N ARG A 382 -18.01 -12.68 5.96
CA ARG A 382 -16.60 -13.08 5.84
C ARG A 382 -15.78 -11.93 5.26
N LEU A 383 -14.70 -11.58 5.95
CA LEU A 383 -13.78 -10.52 5.54
C LEU A 383 -12.61 -11.07 4.73
N TYR A 384 -12.30 -10.37 3.63
CA TYR A 384 -11.25 -10.69 2.68
C TYR A 384 -10.20 -9.57 2.67
N ALA A 385 -8.93 -9.92 2.89
CA ALA A 385 -7.79 -9.02 2.84
C ALA A 385 -7.38 -8.74 1.38
N LEU A 386 -7.63 -7.53 0.90
CA LEU A 386 -7.22 -7.11 -0.44
C LEU A 386 -5.73 -6.76 -0.47
N TRP A 387 -5.01 -7.28 -1.46
CA TRP A 387 -3.61 -6.91 -1.70
C TRP A 387 -3.46 -5.44 -2.11
N ASN A 388 -2.37 -4.79 -1.69
CA ASN A 388 -1.97 -3.48 -2.21
C ASN A 388 -0.45 -3.35 -2.36
N ARG A 389 -0.03 -2.24 -2.96
CA ARG A 389 1.38 -1.98 -3.28
C ARG A 389 2.18 -1.73 -1.99
N SER A 390 3.02 -2.68 -1.60
CA SER A 390 3.98 -2.58 -0.49
C SER A 390 5.15 -1.60 -0.73
N ALA A 391 4.94 -0.53 -1.50
CA ALA A 391 5.93 0.47 -1.90
C ALA A 391 5.98 1.67 -0.93
N GLY A 392 5.63 1.43 0.34
CA GLY A 392 5.13 2.47 1.24
C GLY A 392 3.64 2.79 0.98
N ASP A 393 3.05 3.57 1.87
CA ASP A 393 1.74 4.22 1.71
C ASP A 393 0.53 3.27 1.69
N CYS A 394 0.73 2.04 2.19
CA CYS A 394 -0.29 1.01 2.36
C CYS A 394 -1.50 1.44 3.22
N LEU A 395 -1.36 2.39 4.17
CA LEU A 395 -2.49 2.90 4.96
C LEU A 395 -3.46 3.76 4.13
N PRO A 396 -3.03 4.86 3.47
CA PRO A 396 -3.88 5.58 2.50
C PRO A 396 -4.46 4.66 1.41
N ASP A 397 -3.68 3.69 0.92
CA ASP A 397 -4.14 2.71 -0.07
C ASP A 397 -5.25 1.80 0.45
N ALA A 398 -5.06 1.16 1.62
CA ALA A 398 -6.06 0.28 2.22
C ALA A 398 -7.35 1.03 2.56
N VAL A 399 -7.26 2.30 2.99
CA VAL A 399 -8.42 3.18 3.18
C VAL A 399 -9.12 3.49 1.86
N CYS A 400 -8.38 3.88 0.81
CA CYS A 400 -8.95 4.13 -0.53
C CYS A 400 -9.56 2.84 -1.14
N GLN A 401 -9.01 1.68 -0.85
CA GLN A 401 -9.57 0.38 -1.27
C GLN A 401 -10.86 0.08 -0.52
N ALA A 402 -10.87 0.11 0.81
CA ALA A 402 -12.06 -0.19 1.62
C ALA A 402 -13.24 0.78 1.34
N ALA A 403 -12.93 2.04 1.02
CA ALA A 403 -13.95 3.03 0.65
C ALA A 403 -14.36 2.96 -0.83
N TYR A 404 -13.41 2.88 -1.76
CA TYR A 404 -13.65 3.16 -3.18
C TYR A 404 -13.18 2.07 -4.16
N GLY A 405 -12.34 1.12 -3.73
CA GLY A 405 -11.80 0.04 -4.58
C GLY A 405 -10.53 0.40 -5.37
N VAL A 406 -9.85 1.50 -5.03
CA VAL A 406 -8.67 2.00 -5.75
C VAL A 406 -7.51 2.29 -4.77
N PHE A 407 -6.29 2.40 -5.29
CA PHE A 407 -5.13 2.89 -4.53
C PHE A 407 -5.09 4.44 -4.51
N ASP A 408 -4.50 5.06 -3.49
CA ASP A 408 -4.24 6.50 -3.39
C ASP A 408 -3.01 6.90 -4.24
N ARG A 409 -3.01 6.56 -5.54
CA ARG A 409 -1.87 6.80 -6.45
C ARG A 409 -1.48 8.28 -6.57
N HIS A 410 -2.38 9.20 -6.24
CA HIS A 410 -2.16 10.65 -6.33
C HIS A 410 -1.96 11.29 -4.95
N ASN A 411 -1.72 10.49 -3.90
CA ASN A 411 -1.51 10.94 -2.51
C ASN A 411 -2.61 11.88 -1.99
N THR A 412 -3.84 11.72 -2.49
CA THR A 412 -4.99 12.60 -2.28
C THR A 412 -5.53 12.49 -0.84
N LEU A 413 -5.62 11.28 -0.29
CA LEU A 413 -5.91 11.12 1.14
C LEU A 413 -4.69 11.46 2.00
N ARG A 414 -3.48 11.11 1.55
CA ARG A 414 -2.25 11.46 2.29
C ARG A 414 -2.09 12.97 2.48
N THR A 415 -2.31 13.76 1.43
CA THR A 415 -2.23 15.23 1.50
C THR A 415 -3.32 15.78 2.42
N ALA A 416 -4.57 15.31 2.31
CA ALA A 416 -5.64 15.74 3.22
C ALA A 416 -5.36 15.38 4.70
N LEU A 417 -4.72 14.23 4.97
CA LEU A 417 -4.22 13.84 6.30
C LEU A 417 -3.14 14.81 6.81
N ALA A 418 -2.11 15.07 6.00
CA ALA A 418 -1.01 15.97 6.37
C ALA A 418 -1.50 17.40 6.63
N GLU A 419 -2.35 17.93 5.73
CA GLU A 419 -2.98 19.24 5.89
C GLU A 419 -3.90 19.29 7.12
N SER A 420 -4.56 18.20 7.49
CA SER A 420 -5.42 18.17 8.69
C SER A 420 -4.61 18.21 9.98
N LEU A 421 -3.51 17.45 10.05
CA LEU A 421 -2.59 17.50 11.19
C LEU A 421 -1.92 18.89 11.30
N GLN A 422 -1.59 19.53 10.18
CA GLN A 422 -1.01 20.88 10.16
C GLN A 422 -2.02 21.95 10.60
N HIS A 423 -3.19 22.06 9.95
CA HIS A 423 -4.13 23.15 10.22
C HIS A 423 -4.87 22.97 11.55
N ALA A 424 -5.26 21.75 11.91
CA ALA A 424 -5.96 21.45 13.16
C ALA A 424 -5.03 20.96 14.28
N GLN A 425 -3.73 21.26 14.19
CA GLN A 425 -2.68 20.86 15.14
C GLN A 425 -3.10 21.01 16.60
N ARG A 426 -3.70 22.13 16.99
CA ARG A 426 -4.08 22.40 18.39
C ARG A 426 -5.00 21.32 18.97
N SER A 427 -6.00 20.87 18.21
CA SER A 427 -6.98 19.90 18.68
C SER A 427 -6.44 18.47 18.63
N PHE A 428 -5.74 18.11 17.55
CA PHE A 428 -5.10 16.80 17.43
C PHE A 428 -3.99 16.62 18.49
N TYR A 429 -3.07 17.58 18.65
CA TYR A 429 -1.99 17.53 19.64
C TYR A 429 -2.52 17.45 21.07
N ALA A 430 -3.51 18.26 21.44
CA ALA A 430 -4.05 18.26 22.80
C ALA A 430 -4.62 16.88 23.18
N ARG A 431 -5.40 16.27 22.28
CA ARG A 431 -5.99 14.94 22.50
C ARG A 431 -4.93 13.83 22.47
N TRP A 432 -4.03 13.87 21.49
CA TRP A 432 -2.91 12.93 21.36
C TRP A 432 -2.00 12.96 22.59
N ALA A 433 -1.50 14.14 23.00
CA ALA A 433 -0.58 14.27 24.13
C ALA A 433 -1.22 13.91 25.48
N THR A 434 -2.54 14.03 25.65
CA THR A 434 -3.25 13.49 26.83
C THR A 434 -3.28 11.97 26.81
N TRP A 435 -3.59 11.37 25.65
CA TRP A 435 -3.61 9.91 25.49
C TRP A 435 -2.21 9.27 25.64
N GLU A 436 -1.16 9.89 25.09
CA GLU A 436 0.23 9.42 25.25
C GLU A 436 0.68 9.45 26.72
N ARG A 437 0.38 10.54 27.45
CA ARG A 437 0.68 10.58 28.90
C ARG A 437 -0.09 9.49 29.66
N ALA A 438 -1.33 9.19 29.27
CA ALA A 438 -2.10 8.09 29.86
C ALA A 438 -1.51 6.70 29.52
N GLN A 439 -0.94 6.50 28.31
CA GLN A 439 -0.23 5.25 27.98
C GLN A 439 1.13 5.13 28.68
N ALA A 440 1.85 6.25 28.83
CA ALA A 440 3.13 6.28 29.54
C ALA A 440 2.96 6.04 31.05
N ALA A 441 1.92 6.62 31.67
CA ALA A 441 1.63 6.41 33.10
C ALA A 441 1.34 4.94 33.43
N ARG A 442 0.69 4.19 32.51
CA ARG A 442 0.51 2.74 32.60
C ARG A 442 1.83 1.95 32.53
N LEU A 443 2.89 2.55 32.01
CA LEU A 443 4.26 2.03 31.96
C LEU A 443 5.15 2.69 33.04
N GLN A 444 4.55 3.33 34.05
CA GLN A 444 5.23 4.02 35.16
C GLN A 444 6.20 5.12 34.72
N TYR A 445 5.93 5.75 33.57
CA TYR A 445 6.75 6.80 32.95
C TYR A 445 5.93 8.08 32.68
N ALA A 446 6.58 9.24 32.72
CA ALA A 446 5.96 10.54 32.44
C ALA A 446 6.80 11.30 31.40
N PRO A 447 6.35 11.42 30.14
CA PRO A 447 7.10 12.11 29.09
C PRO A 447 7.03 13.63 29.26
N GLU A 448 8.15 14.29 29.03
CA GLU A 448 8.25 15.75 29.09
C GLU A 448 7.51 16.42 27.91
N ASP A 449 7.01 17.62 28.16
CA ASP A 449 6.42 18.49 27.14
C ASP A 449 7.37 18.76 25.94
N ALA A 450 8.68 18.79 26.17
CA ALA A 450 9.68 18.92 25.11
C ALA A 450 9.72 17.68 24.21
N GLN A 451 9.73 16.48 24.81
CA GLN A 451 9.71 15.20 24.10
C GLN A 451 8.42 15.04 23.31
N LEU A 452 7.26 15.35 23.90
CA LEU A 452 5.96 15.32 23.23
C LEU A 452 5.88 16.30 22.04
N ARG A 453 6.48 17.50 22.14
CA ARG A 453 6.55 18.44 21.01
C ARG A 453 7.49 17.97 19.89
N ALA A 454 8.63 17.38 20.23
CA ALA A 454 9.56 16.80 19.26
C ALA A 454 8.92 15.63 18.50
N GLU A 455 8.26 14.72 19.23
CA GLU A 455 7.57 13.56 18.67
C GLU A 455 6.37 13.96 17.81
N TRP A 456 5.54 14.92 18.25
CA TRP A 456 4.48 15.49 17.41
C TRP A 456 5.04 16.03 16.07
N THR A 457 6.18 16.73 16.13
CA THR A 457 6.84 17.26 14.93
C THR A 457 7.30 16.14 14.00
N ARG A 458 7.85 15.04 14.55
CA ARG A 458 8.22 13.83 13.79
C ARG A 458 7.01 13.19 13.11
N LEU A 459 5.87 13.11 13.80
CA LEU A 459 4.62 12.54 13.29
C LEU A 459 4.03 13.41 12.16
N ALA A 460 3.87 14.71 12.38
CA ALA A 460 3.38 15.64 11.34
C ALA A 460 4.29 15.61 10.08
N ALA A 461 5.61 15.54 10.26
CA ALA A 461 6.56 15.39 9.17
C ALA A 461 6.54 13.99 8.51
N ALA A 462 6.04 12.94 9.18
CA ALA A 462 5.80 11.64 8.56
C ALA A 462 4.57 11.70 7.63
N ALA A 463 3.47 12.31 8.08
CA ALA A 463 2.27 12.52 7.26
C ALA A 463 2.60 13.22 5.92
N ALA A 464 3.42 14.27 5.94
CA ALA A 464 3.74 15.08 4.76
C ALA A 464 4.72 14.46 3.75
N ARG A 465 5.43 13.37 4.07
CA ARG A 465 6.48 12.77 3.22
C ARG A 465 6.03 11.46 2.57
N PRO A 466 5.76 11.40 1.25
CA PRO A 466 5.47 10.14 0.55
C PRO A 466 6.47 9.02 0.86
N GLY A 467 5.99 7.78 0.96
CA GLY A 467 6.78 6.62 1.37
C GLY A 467 7.07 6.51 2.88
N ALA A 468 6.91 7.58 3.67
CA ALA A 468 7.23 7.53 5.10
C ALA A 468 6.18 6.73 5.89
N ALA A 469 6.66 5.86 6.77
CA ALA A 469 5.86 5.02 7.64
C ALA A 469 4.95 5.85 8.57
N LEU A 470 3.70 5.40 8.71
CA LEU A 470 2.67 6.07 9.49
C LEU A 470 2.37 5.31 10.79
N GLN A 471 1.80 6.00 11.77
CA GLN A 471 1.50 5.52 13.13
C GLN A 471 0.06 5.83 13.54
N GLN A 472 -0.39 5.33 14.70
CA GLN A 472 -1.78 5.35 15.20
C GLN A 472 -2.49 6.70 15.05
N LEU A 473 -1.80 7.81 15.36
CA LEU A 473 -2.30 9.18 15.16
C LEU A 473 -2.79 9.45 13.72
N HIS A 474 -2.18 8.82 12.72
CA HIS A 474 -2.51 8.98 11.31
C HIS A 474 -3.75 8.18 10.92
N VAL A 475 -3.95 7.00 11.51
CA VAL A 475 -5.21 6.23 11.38
C VAL A 475 -6.35 7.04 11.99
N TRP A 476 -6.13 7.62 13.17
CA TRP A 476 -7.10 8.48 13.85
C TRP A 476 -7.42 9.77 13.09
N ALA A 477 -6.41 10.46 12.55
CA ALA A 477 -6.60 11.63 11.73
C ALA A 477 -7.27 11.29 10.38
N LEU A 478 -7.00 10.12 9.79
CA LEU A 478 -7.76 9.63 8.62
C LEU A 478 -9.24 9.39 8.97
N ALA A 479 -9.57 8.84 10.14
CA ALA A 479 -10.97 8.73 10.56
C ALA A 479 -11.71 10.09 10.59
N HIS A 480 -11.01 11.18 10.93
CA HIS A 480 -11.54 12.56 10.84
C HIS A 480 -11.66 13.05 9.38
N VAL A 481 -10.65 12.80 8.54
CA VAL A 481 -10.70 13.13 7.10
C VAL A 481 -11.85 12.40 6.41
N LEU A 482 -12.13 11.15 6.77
CA LEU A 482 -13.27 10.38 6.26
C LEU A 482 -14.60 10.75 6.93
N ARG A 483 -14.58 11.45 8.08
CA ARG A 483 -15.71 11.58 9.03
C ARG A 483 -16.40 10.23 9.31
N ARG A 484 -15.59 9.19 9.53
CA ARG A 484 -16.02 7.79 9.55
C ARG A 484 -15.10 6.94 10.45
N PRO A 485 -15.64 6.09 11.34
CA PRO A 485 -14.85 5.15 12.12
C PRO A 485 -14.01 4.21 11.26
N LEU A 486 -12.78 3.93 11.70
CA LEU A 486 -11.95 2.85 11.20
C LEU A 486 -11.81 1.78 12.28
N VAL A 487 -11.95 0.50 11.91
CA VAL A 487 -11.64 -0.65 12.75
C VAL A 487 -10.43 -1.35 12.17
N VAL A 488 -9.38 -1.53 12.98
CA VAL A 488 -8.16 -2.23 12.60
C VAL A 488 -8.08 -3.56 13.36
N TYR A 489 -7.98 -4.65 12.61
CA TYR A 489 -7.67 -5.98 13.13
C TYR A 489 -6.21 -6.29 12.80
N GLY A 490 -5.48 -6.95 13.70
CA GLY A 490 -4.05 -7.18 13.47
C GLY A 490 -3.30 -7.66 14.70
N GLU A 491 -2.07 -8.10 14.47
CA GLU A 491 -1.13 -8.50 15.52
C GLU A 491 -0.75 -7.27 16.38
N ASP A 492 -0.85 -7.38 17.71
CA ASP A 492 -0.38 -6.33 18.64
C ASP A 492 1.17 -6.28 18.76
N VAL A 493 1.88 -7.22 18.12
CA VAL A 493 3.35 -7.37 18.09
C VAL A 493 3.82 -7.50 16.65
N VAL A 494 4.88 -6.80 16.28
CA VAL A 494 5.58 -7.02 14.99
C VAL A 494 6.68 -8.05 15.21
N ASN A 495 6.56 -9.20 14.56
CA ASN A 495 7.58 -10.25 14.60
C ASN A 495 8.60 -10.08 13.46
N SER A 496 9.83 -10.53 13.69
CA SER A 496 10.92 -10.59 12.72
C SER A 496 10.65 -11.68 11.68
N PHE A 497 11.42 -11.71 10.59
CA PHE A 497 11.37 -12.81 9.62
C PHE A 497 11.82 -14.17 10.19
N ARG A 498 12.37 -14.20 11.42
CA ARG A 498 12.72 -15.41 12.20
C ARG A 498 11.71 -15.72 13.31
N GLY A 499 10.72 -14.85 13.53
CA GLY A 499 9.71 -14.96 14.58
C GLY A 499 9.96 -14.11 15.83
N ASP A 500 11.12 -13.45 15.97
CA ASP A 500 11.44 -12.68 17.19
C ASP A 500 10.57 -11.42 17.30
N ALA A 501 10.04 -11.12 18.49
CA ALA A 501 9.26 -9.90 18.72
C ALA A 501 10.15 -8.64 18.59
N LEU A 502 9.95 -7.86 17.53
CA LEU A 502 10.67 -6.59 17.28
C LEU A 502 10.09 -5.41 18.05
N GLY A 503 8.82 -5.50 18.48
CA GLY A 503 8.14 -4.46 19.28
C GLY A 503 6.61 -4.49 19.13
N TYR A 504 5.91 -3.73 19.97
CA TYR A 504 4.45 -3.70 19.99
C TYR A 504 3.86 -2.79 18.91
N ALA A 505 3.17 -3.39 17.94
CA ALA A 505 2.31 -2.69 16.99
C ALA A 505 0.90 -2.52 17.58
N ARG A 506 0.74 -1.53 18.46
CA ARG A 506 -0.57 -1.15 19.03
C ARG A 506 -1.50 -0.48 18.01
N PHE A 507 -1.72 -1.11 16.85
CA PHE A 507 -2.60 -0.61 15.79
C PHE A 507 -4.00 -1.21 15.86
N ARG A 508 -4.15 -2.42 16.37
CA ARG A 508 -5.44 -3.09 16.59
C ARG A 508 -6.38 -2.20 17.41
N GLY A 509 -7.65 -2.10 17.02
CA GLY A 509 -8.66 -1.32 17.73
C GLY A 509 -9.54 -0.42 16.87
N LEU A 510 -10.36 0.39 17.55
CA LEU A 510 -11.28 1.33 16.95
C LEU A 510 -10.71 2.76 16.96
N TYR A 511 -10.81 3.44 15.82
CA TYR A 511 -10.42 4.83 15.64
C TYR A 511 -11.66 5.66 15.30
N LEU A 512 -12.18 6.37 16.29
CA LEU A 512 -13.41 7.14 16.19
C LEU A 512 -13.10 8.62 15.85
N PRO A 513 -13.90 9.33 15.02
CA PRO A 513 -13.69 10.74 14.66
C PRO A 513 -13.96 11.77 15.78
N LEU A 514 -13.47 11.52 17.00
CA LEU A 514 -13.88 12.13 18.29
C LEU A 514 -13.81 13.68 18.38
N LEU A 515 -13.11 14.37 17.47
CA LEU A 515 -13.07 15.85 17.40
C LEU A 515 -14.14 16.44 16.46
N CYS A 516 -14.87 15.60 15.73
CA CYS A 516 -16.05 15.98 14.96
C CYS A 516 -17.33 15.89 15.82
N ASP A 517 -18.44 16.38 15.27
CA ASP A 517 -19.75 16.05 15.80
C ASP A 517 -20.17 14.64 15.30
N ALA A 518 -20.64 13.80 16.21
CA ALA A 518 -20.95 12.40 15.96
C ALA A 518 -22.06 12.21 14.91
N ASP A 519 -23.02 13.12 14.85
CA ASP A 519 -24.16 13.02 13.94
C ASP A 519 -23.86 13.63 12.56
N SER A 520 -22.75 14.38 12.45
CA SER A 520 -22.16 14.77 11.18
C SER A 520 -21.32 13.67 10.51
N CYS A 521 -21.22 12.47 11.11
CA CYS A 521 -20.28 11.41 10.71
C CYS A 521 -20.98 10.11 10.32
N CYS A 522 -20.37 9.35 9.41
CA CYS A 522 -20.88 8.06 8.95
C CYS A 522 -20.75 7.01 10.06
N LYS A 523 -21.87 6.47 10.57
CA LYS A 523 -21.90 5.47 11.64
C LYS A 523 -21.48 4.05 11.19
N SER A 524 -21.32 3.82 9.89
CA SER A 524 -20.84 2.55 9.32
C SER A 524 -19.31 2.58 9.26
N PRO A 525 -18.54 1.63 9.85
CA PRO A 525 -17.08 1.68 9.78
C PRO A 525 -16.50 1.31 8.41
N LEU A 526 -15.18 1.49 8.25
CA LEU A 526 -14.36 0.68 7.34
C LEU A 526 -13.48 -0.27 8.15
N ALA A 527 -13.16 -1.44 7.59
CA ALA A 527 -12.28 -2.43 8.21
C ALA A 527 -10.91 -2.46 7.51
N LEU A 528 -9.86 -2.55 8.31
CA LEU A 528 -8.46 -2.63 7.87
C LEU A 528 -7.76 -3.78 8.60
N ALA A 529 -6.84 -4.44 7.91
CA ALA A 529 -5.86 -5.36 8.48
C ALA A 529 -4.56 -4.61 8.81
N TYR A 530 -3.85 -5.07 9.84
CA TYR A 530 -2.45 -4.76 10.08
C TYR A 530 -1.66 -6.04 10.40
N THR A 531 -0.66 -6.36 9.57
CA THR A 531 0.18 -7.57 9.71
C THR A 531 1.61 -7.26 9.28
N ARG A 532 2.63 -7.69 10.05
CA ARG A 532 4.06 -7.55 9.71
C ARG A 532 4.50 -6.14 9.20
N GLY A 533 3.92 -5.07 9.73
CA GLY A 533 4.24 -3.70 9.31
C GLY A 533 3.40 -3.13 8.15
N HIS A 534 2.47 -3.92 7.60
CA HIS A 534 1.69 -3.61 6.40
C HIS A 534 0.20 -3.41 6.74
N PHE A 535 -0.47 -2.48 6.04
CA PHE A 535 -1.92 -2.32 6.07
C PHE A 535 -2.56 -2.89 4.81
N SER A 536 -3.60 -3.70 4.97
CA SER A 536 -4.38 -4.26 3.86
C SER A 536 -5.87 -3.99 4.08
N ALA A 537 -6.68 -3.85 3.03
CA ALA A 537 -8.10 -3.51 3.19
C ALA A 537 -8.91 -4.77 3.52
N LEU A 538 -9.79 -4.74 4.52
CA LEU A 538 -10.71 -5.84 4.82
C LEU A 538 -12.11 -5.49 4.31
N VAL A 539 -12.63 -6.33 3.42
CA VAL A 539 -13.92 -6.09 2.76
C VAL A 539 -14.79 -7.34 2.79
N ALA A 540 -16.10 -7.16 2.87
CA ALA A 540 -17.07 -8.26 2.74
C ALA A 540 -17.34 -8.59 1.25
N LEU A 541 -17.91 -9.77 1.01
CA LEU A 541 -18.55 -10.14 -0.25
C LEU A 541 -20.07 -9.88 -0.16
N ASP A 542 -20.69 -9.53 -1.28
CA ASP A 542 -22.13 -9.28 -1.37
C ASP A 542 -22.90 -10.62 -1.30
N PRO A 543 -23.75 -10.88 -0.29
CA PRO A 543 -24.30 -12.22 -0.05
C PRO A 543 -25.36 -12.70 -1.06
N ALA A 544 -25.73 -11.88 -2.06
CA ALA A 544 -26.58 -12.28 -3.18
C ALA A 544 -26.41 -11.31 -4.37
N PRO A 545 -26.42 -11.77 -5.64
CA PRO A 545 -26.32 -10.88 -6.78
C PRO A 545 -27.58 -9.98 -6.92
N PRO A 546 -27.49 -8.82 -7.60
CA PRO A 546 -28.56 -7.82 -7.61
C PRO A 546 -29.91 -8.33 -8.13
N TYR A 547 -29.92 -9.31 -9.04
CA TYR A 547 -31.12 -9.85 -9.67
C TYR A 547 -31.88 -10.88 -8.80
N ILE A 548 -31.29 -11.35 -7.69
CA ILE A 548 -31.94 -12.28 -6.74
C ILE A 548 -32.62 -11.52 -5.59
N ARG A 549 -32.19 -10.28 -5.30
CA ARG A 549 -32.80 -9.45 -4.26
C ARG A 549 -34.13 -8.85 -4.73
N PRO A 550 -35.21 -8.91 -3.92
CA PRO A 550 -36.42 -8.14 -4.16
C PRO A 550 -36.11 -6.63 -4.26
N ALA A 551 -36.82 -5.92 -5.14
CA ALA A 551 -36.57 -4.49 -5.37
C ALA A 551 -36.72 -3.61 -4.11
N ASP A 552 -37.63 -3.98 -3.21
CA ASP A 552 -37.92 -3.28 -1.95
C ASP A 552 -37.13 -3.84 -0.75
N ALA A 553 -36.21 -4.78 -0.97
CA ALA A 553 -35.40 -5.35 0.11
C ALA A 553 -34.40 -4.31 0.67
N PRO A 554 -34.16 -4.27 1.99
CA PRO A 554 -33.13 -3.42 2.56
C PRO A 554 -31.73 -3.79 2.02
N PRO A 555 -30.78 -2.84 1.95
CA PRO A 555 -29.42 -3.12 1.51
C PRO A 555 -28.79 -4.21 2.38
N ALA A 556 -28.02 -5.10 1.75
CA ALA A 556 -27.29 -6.14 2.45
C ALA A 556 -26.38 -5.50 3.53
N THR A 557 -26.20 -6.18 4.67
CA THR A 557 -25.44 -5.65 5.80
C THR A 557 -24.35 -6.63 6.18
N ALA A 558 -23.09 -6.20 6.07
CA ALA A 558 -21.97 -6.91 6.66
C ALA A 558 -21.85 -6.54 8.14
N PHE A 559 -21.45 -7.49 8.97
CA PHE A 559 -21.27 -7.34 10.41
C PHE A 559 -19.79 -7.42 10.77
N LEU A 560 -19.24 -6.31 11.27
CA LEU A 560 -17.83 -6.19 11.66
C LEU A 560 -17.71 -6.38 13.18
N PRO A 561 -17.07 -7.44 13.71
CA PRO A 561 -16.96 -7.63 15.16
C PRO A 561 -16.21 -6.46 15.81
N LEU A 562 -16.75 -5.95 16.92
CA LEU A 562 -16.12 -4.89 17.72
C LEU A 562 -15.37 -5.47 18.93
N THR A 563 -15.52 -6.77 19.16
CA THR A 563 -14.80 -7.56 20.16
C THR A 563 -13.74 -8.45 19.50
N ASP A 564 -12.84 -8.98 20.32
CA ASP A 564 -12.12 -10.20 20.00
C ASP A 564 -13.01 -11.46 20.16
N CYS A 565 -12.40 -12.63 19.95
CA CYS A 565 -13.03 -13.95 20.08
C CYS A 565 -13.46 -14.28 21.51
N ASP A 566 -12.83 -13.68 22.53
CA ASP A 566 -13.20 -13.81 23.94
C ASP A 566 -14.39 -12.91 24.33
N GLY A 567 -14.95 -12.15 23.38
CA GLY A 567 -16.07 -11.23 23.59
C GLY A 567 -15.68 -9.90 24.23
N LYS A 568 -14.38 -9.61 24.37
CA LYS A 568 -13.88 -8.37 24.98
C LYS A 568 -13.78 -7.25 23.93
N LEU A 569 -14.29 -6.07 24.26
CA LEU A 569 -14.26 -4.89 23.38
C LEU A 569 -12.83 -4.55 22.97
N MET A 570 -12.58 -4.40 21.67
CA MET A 570 -11.26 -4.03 21.14
C MET A 570 -10.84 -2.61 21.60
N PRO A 571 -9.53 -2.31 21.71
CA PRO A 571 -9.05 -1.03 22.21
C PRO A 571 -9.62 0.16 21.44
N VAL A 572 -10.22 1.13 22.15
CA VAL A 572 -10.66 2.39 21.54
C VAL A 572 -9.54 3.42 21.68
N HIS A 573 -9.00 3.88 20.56
CA HIS A 573 -7.84 4.78 20.53
C HIS A 573 -8.23 6.24 20.78
N PHE A 574 -7.34 6.98 21.43
CA PHE A 574 -7.47 8.42 21.70
C PHE A 574 -8.72 8.84 22.50
N LEU A 575 -9.19 8.00 23.42
CA LEU A 575 -10.16 8.39 24.46
C LEU A 575 -9.53 9.30 25.54
N THR A 576 -10.35 10.11 26.22
CA THR A 576 -9.98 10.73 27.52
C THR A 576 -10.16 9.77 28.69
N CYS A 577 -9.66 10.15 29.88
CA CYS A 577 -9.87 9.38 31.11
C CYS A 577 -11.36 9.17 31.43
N ASP A 578 -12.21 10.17 31.18
CA ASP A 578 -13.65 10.12 31.45
C ASP A 578 -14.35 9.16 30.47
N GLU A 579 -14.03 9.29 29.17
CA GLU A 579 -14.54 8.41 28.11
C GLU A 579 -14.07 6.95 28.27
N MET A 580 -12.93 6.73 28.92
CA MET A 580 -12.41 5.40 29.25
C MET A 580 -13.21 4.69 30.37
N SER A 581 -14.13 5.37 31.06
CA SER A 581 -15.01 4.73 32.06
C SER A 581 -16.13 3.90 31.43
N ASP A 582 -16.64 4.32 30.27
CA ASP A 582 -17.60 3.58 29.45
C ASP A 582 -17.22 3.69 27.95
N PRO A 583 -16.25 2.89 27.49
CA PRO A 583 -15.83 2.91 26.09
C PRO A 583 -16.92 2.35 25.15
N GLU A 584 -17.86 1.52 25.64
CA GLU A 584 -18.90 0.95 24.77
C GLU A 584 -19.97 2.00 24.43
N ALA A 585 -20.41 2.82 25.39
CA ALA A 585 -21.31 3.95 25.09
C ALA A 585 -20.67 4.95 24.12
N VAL A 586 -19.37 5.20 24.23
CA VAL A 586 -18.63 6.02 23.26
C VAL A 586 -18.65 5.36 21.87
N VAL A 587 -18.37 4.06 21.77
CA VAL A 587 -18.46 3.33 20.49
C VAL A 587 -19.87 3.38 19.91
N ARG A 588 -20.93 3.11 20.70
CA ARG A 588 -22.34 3.15 20.28
C ARG A 588 -22.79 4.54 19.79
N ARG A 589 -22.21 5.63 20.30
CA ARG A 589 -22.47 7.00 19.80
C ARG A 589 -21.92 7.24 18.39
N TRP A 590 -20.82 6.57 18.05
CA TRP A 590 -20.07 6.79 16.80
C TRP A 590 -20.27 5.71 15.74
N VAL A 591 -20.72 4.51 16.14
CA VAL A 591 -20.83 3.31 15.33
C VAL A 591 -22.25 2.75 15.41
N SER A 592 -22.80 2.29 14.28
CA SER A 592 -24.07 1.56 14.23
C SER A 592 -23.90 0.14 14.77
N ALA A 593 -23.70 0.03 16.09
CA ALA A 593 -23.40 -1.20 16.79
C ALA A 593 -24.67 -1.95 17.22
N CYS A 594 -24.62 -3.28 17.14
CA CYS A 594 -25.65 -4.16 17.66
C CYS A 594 -25.03 -5.45 18.22
N VAL A 595 -25.77 -6.15 19.06
CA VAL A 595 -25.45 -7.53 19.46
C VAL A 595 -26.14 -8.49 18.49
N THR A 596 -25.46 -9.55 18.05
CA THR A 596 -26.03 -10.61 17.18
C THR A 596 -26.83 -11.65 17.98
N GLY A 597 -27.45 -12.62 17.29
CA GLY A 597 -28.18 -13.70 17.95
C GLY A 597 -27.27 -14.61 18.80
N GLY A 598 -26.01 -14.78 18.39
CA GLY A 598 -24.95 -15.44 19.15
C GLY A 598 -24.24 -14.55 20.18
N GLY A 599 -24.73 -13.35 20.47
CA GLY A 599 -24.18 -12.48 21.52
C GLY A 599 -22.97 -11.63 21.12
N VAL A 600 -22.53 -11.64 19.86
CA VAL A 600 -21.35 -10.87 19.42
C VAL A 600 -21.71 -9.40 19.22
N LEU A 601 -20.98 -8.49 19.86
CA LEU A 601 -21.10 -7.05 19.62
C LEU A 601 -20.39 -6.70 18.29
N ALA A 602 -21.16 -6.27 17.29
CA ALA A 602 -20.70 -6.01 15.93
C ALA A 602 -21.27 -4.70 15.37
N ALA A 603 -20.52 -4.05 14.48
CA ALA A 603 -20.98 -2.89 13.71
C ALA A 603 -21.67 -3.31 12.41
N ARG A 604 -22.78 -2.65 12.09
CA ARG A 604 -23.51 -2.79 10.83
C ARG A 604 -22.86 -1.94 9.74
N GLN A 605 -22.25 -2.60 8.77
CA GLN A 605 -21.77 -2.00 7.53
C GLN A 605 -22.78 -2.28 6.41
N ALA A 606 -23.71 -1.35 6.19
CA ALA A 606 -24.70 -1.45 5.11
C ALA A 606 -24.04 -1.26 3.73
N LEU A 607 -24.21 -2.26 2.86
CA LEU A 607 -23.72 -2.34 1.48
C LEU A 607 -24.70 -1.60 0.55
N HIS A 608 -24.54 -0.28 0.49
CA HIS A 608 -25.34 0.60 -0.36
C HIS A 608 -25.00 0.39 -1.85
N ALA A 609 -25.93 0.80 -2.74
CA ALA A 609 -25.73 0.71 -4.18
C ALA A 609 -24.42 1.38 -4.64
N ARG A 610 -23.62 0.64 -5.42
CA ARG A 610 -22.29 1.06 -5.90
C ARG A 610 -22.36 2.33 -6.76
N PRO A 611 -21.53 3.36 -6.53
CA PRO A 611 -21.40 4.49 -7.45
C PRO A 611 -21.02 4.05 -8.87
N LEU A 612 -21.55 4.73 -9.89
CA LEU A 612 -21.47 4.29 -11.29
C LEU A 612 -20.05 3.91 -11.77
N LEU A 613 -19.03 4.71 -11.43
CA LEU A 613 -17.64 4.41 -11.81
C LEU A 613 -17.07 3.17 -11.12
N GLN A 614 -17.46 2.89 -9.89
CA GLN A 614 -17.06 1.69 -9.14
C GLN A 614 -17.78 0.45 -9.68
N ALA A 615 -19.07 0.57 -10.01
CA ALA A 615 -19.83 -0.50 -10.66
C ALA A 615 -19.22 -0.86 -12.03
N GLN A 616 -18.90 0.14 -12.86
CA GLN A 616 -18.24 -0.06 -14.16
C GLN A 616 -16.84 -0.68 -14.01
N MET A 617 -16.05 -0.25 -13.01
CA MET A 617 -14.71 -0.80 -12.75
C MET A 617 -14.77 -2.27 -12.32
N LEU A 618 -15.73 -2.64 -11.47
CA LEU A 618 -15.95 -4.03 -11.07
C LEU A 618 -16.48 -4.90 -12.22
N GLU A 619 -17.33 -4.36 -13.08
CA GLU A 619 -17.88 -5.09 -14.23
C GLU A 619 -16.84 -5.30 -15.34
N GLU A 620 -15.96 -4.33 -15.63
CA GLU A 620 -14.82 -4.55 -16.55
C GLU A 620 -13.82 -5.59 -15.98
N TRP A 621 -13.63 -5.60 -14.65
CA TRP A 621 -12.79 -6.56 -13.93
C TRP A 621 -13.40 -7.97 -13.91
N LEU A 622 -14.66 -8.16 -13.53
CA LEU A 622 -15.34 -9.46 -13.60
C LEU A 622 -15.36 -10.03 -15.02
N ASN A 623 -15.59 -9.18 -16.03
CA ASN A 623 -15.58 -9.62 -17.41
C ASN A 623 -14.22 -10.13 -17.90
N HIS A 624 -13.10 -9.81 -17.22
CA HIS A 624 -11.82 -10.48 -17.47
C HIS A 624 -11.91 -11.97 -17.13
N TYR A 625 -12.38 -12.30 -15.93
CA TYR A 625 -12.55 -13.67 -15.44
C TYR A 625 -13.65 -14.43 -16.18
N ARG A 626 -14.79 -13.78 -16.51
CA ARG A 626 -15.84 -14.40 -17.34
C ARG A 626 -15.32 -14.79 -18.74
N ARG A 627 -14.44 -13.99 -19.36
CA ARG A 627 -13.77 -14.35 -20.63
C ARG A 627 -12.76 -15.50 -20.46
N LEU A 628 -12.02 -15.53 -19.36
CA LEU A 628 -11.08 -16.62 -19.06
C LEU A 628 -11.80 -17.96 -18.84
N ALA A 629 -12.96 -17.93 -18.17
CA ALA A 629 -13.88 -19.06 -18.01
C ALA A 629 -14.50 -19.56 -19.34
N GLN A 630 -14.63 -18.69 -20.35
CA GLN A 630 -15.06 -19.07 -21.69
C GLN A 630 -13.92 -19.71 -22.50
N GLN A 631 -12.71 -19.14 -22.43
CA GLN A 631 -11.53 -19.66 -23.15
C GLN A 631 -11.11 -21.05 -22.65
N THR A 632 -11.25 -21.33 -21.36
CA THR A 632 -11.00 -22.65 -20.77
C THR A 632 -12.07 -23.70 -21.08
N ARG A 633 -13.20 -23.32 -21.68
CA ARG A 633 -14.29 -24.22 -22.13
C ARG A 633 -14.28 -24.50 -23.64
N GLY A 634 -13.24 -24.12 -24.37
CA GLY A 634 -13.08 -24.47 -25.79
C GLY A 634 -12.91 -25.98 -26.00
N PRO A 635 -13.23 -26.52 -27.21
CA PRO A 635 -13.15 -27.96 -27.50
C PRO A 635 -11.72 -28.53 -27.47
N PHE A 636 -10.71 -27.65 -27.46
CA PHE A 636 -9.34 -27.97 -27.08
C PHE A 636 -8.96 -27.06 -25.90
N PRO A 637 -8.98 -27.55 -24.65
CA PRO A 637 -8.49 -26.76 -23.52
C PRO A 637 -6.98 -26.51 -23.69
N PRO A 638 -6.48 -25.28 -23.51
CA PRO A 638 -5.05 -25.03 -23.45
C PRO A 638 -4.44 -25.87 -22.33
N ARG A 639 -3.32 -26.57 -22.61
CA ARG A 639 -2.54 -27.24 -21.56
C ARG A 639 -1.96 -26.19 -20.61
N LEU A 640 -2.66 -25.93 -19.51
CA LEU A 640 -2.05 -25.39 -18.30
C LEU A 640 -0.87 -26.31 -17.94
N GLN A 641 0.33 -25.73 -17.85
CA GLN A 641 1.53 -26.50 -17.53
C GLN A 641 1.49 -26.93 -16.06
N ALA A 642 1.17 -28.19 -15.82
CA ALA A 642 1.26 -28.84 -14.50
C ALA A 642 2.72 -29.06 -14.11
N ALA A 643 3.43 -27.97 -13.80
CA ALA A 643 4.83 -27.97 -13.41
C ALA A 643 4.98 -28.06 -11.87
N SER A 644 4.49 -29.16 -11.25
CA SER A 644 4.74 -29.51 -9.83
C SER A 644 4.16 -30.87 -9.38
N ALA A 645 4.03 -31.86 -10.27
CA ALA A 645 3.75 -33.25 -9.91
C ALA A 645 4.49 -34.20 -10.86
N GLU A 646 4.83 -35.41 -10.39
CA GLU A 646 5.62 -36.45 -11.08
C GLU A 646 7.17 -36.26 -11.09
N PHE A 647 7.76 -36.28 -9.90
CA PHE A 647 9.06 -36.93 -9.65
C PHE A 647 9.03 -37.60 -8.27
N SER A 648 8.21 -38.64 -8.13
CA SER A 648 8.34 -39.62 -7.05
C SER A 648 9.07 -40.83 -7.62
N SER A 649 10.38 -40.89 -7.39
CA SER A 649 11.14 -42.12 -7.62
C SER A 649 11.06 -42.95 -6.34
N ASP A 650 10.22 -43.98 -6.36
CA ASP A 650 10.37 -45.07 -5.38
C ASP A 650 11.77 -45.66 -5.52
N ALA A 651 12.39 -45.98 -4.39
CA ALA A 651 13.63 -46.72 -4.33
C ALA A 651 13.31 -48.05 -3.65
N ASP A 652 13.43 -49.14 -4.39
CA ASP A 652 13.17 -50.49 -3.89
C ASP A 652 14.08 -50.85 -2.72
N THR A 653 13.57 -51.72 -1.84
CA THR A 653 14.37 -52.42 -0.83
C THR A 653 15.35 -53.39 -1.48
N ASP A 654 16.54 -53.52 -0.89
CA ASP A 654 17.25 -54.80 -0.79
C ASP A 654 18.25 -54.77 0.39
N GLU A 655 18.77 -55.95 0.76
CA GLU A 655 19.37 -56.25 2.06
C GLU A 655 20.92 -56.08 2.12
N GLU A 656 21.43 -55.45 3.19
CA GLU A 656 22.45 -56.00 4.14
C GLU A 656 22.71 -55.04 5.33
#